data_AF-A0AAI9WY49-F1
#
_entry.id   AF-A0AAI9WY49-F1
#
_cell.length_a   1.000
_cell.length_b   1.000
_cell.length_c   1.000
_cell.angle_alpha   90.00
_cell.angle_beta   90.00
_cell.angle_gamma   90.00
#
_symmetry.space_group_name_H-M   'P 1'
#
loop_
_entity.id
_entity.type
_entity.pdbx_description
1 polymer ?
#
loop_
_entity_poly.entity_id
_entity_poly.type
_entity_poly.pdbx_seq_one_letter_code
_entity_poly.pdbx_strand_id
1 'polypeptide(L)'
;MARQVTPQQITKLEAQWRLNRAATINDVVDNNITNEEEILPILMRYNDGFQYQRSFGPLVKAEADYDKNLKESQALEHIQVKWALGLNNRHLASFALSTYETTDLKVAVGDEIILRYSGSAMEPWEGRGFILRLPNSHQEEFTLELNPSKQAPPTTLTTDFTAEFVWKGTSYDRMQQAMKDFATNEESVSSYIYHKLLGHNVAPVELDIKMPKHFSHPKLTELNVSQTNAVRSVLQRPLSLIQGPPGTGKTVTSATIIFHLSQLNREKILVCAPSNVAVDHLAEKLNMTGLKVVRLTAKSREDVESSVSHLALHNMVDNSAKGELKKLIKLKREVGELSSDDSQAYIKLLRVCESRILSKADVVCCTCVGAADKRLAQLKFRTVLIDESTQASEPEVLIPIVKGAKQVILVGDHQQLGPVILDRKAADAGLKQSLFERLVFLGHVPIRLEVQYRMHPCLSEFPSNMFYEGSLQNGVTSDDRVVSGAMFPWPVPETPMMFWANYGREELSGSGNSYLNRVEAMNVERIITRLFKDGIKPEQIGVITPYEGQRAYLVQFMSINSTLLDKRDEYLEVEITSVDAFQGREKDFIILSCVRANDSQSIGFLSDPRRLNVALTRAKYGLLVLGNPRALCRNKLWNHLLIHFREKGCLVDGPLDNLQMSMVQLNNYERKAAKTAAAKERETPLAIPHAPGLKESLWPPLSTTNYTSANTISANFYSKLHKLDEKYEELHASLTESHHTTTTDHTIDYQGLAAESAAATAAAATASAAVAASKRQHRDQEQEQVRERSEFGPSAWHHVHMTNMKNPHRMKLSPEDVKLILYLIVEVKPFKYVGNRSQSQTRKWELIQNKYYDMKLKEQNNTNFIVPTVRTLQRQLVAAIRKGESVRNQQLESGIDTLHAIPNTLAEIDADEYYTFQHITLMSSPEELERALLDLHELSDKIKQLKLESSNLMKGGGGPRIKSSPAISLSNSMELLDTYSSSTTQRLEELSTLLHDQLGRCKEEVQSVSGDFHKAFELLESILVHAHEVQVTMKRDTEFVKAKVNRILELHVEKMERAKEEFLVKQADYGRQIISIFKGEFALSGNEHLANKFANIEEMLE
;
A
#
# COMPACT_ATOMS: atom_id res chain seq x y z
N MET A 1 19.30 27.48 33.47
CA MET A 1 18.20 26.92 32.66
C MET A 1 18.63 27.01 31.20
N ALA A 2 18.57 25.91 30.44
CA ALA A 2 18.83 25.94 29.02
C ALA A 2 17.67 26.62 28.28
N ARG A 3 17.96 27.33 27.19
CA ARG A 3 16.95 27.90 26.30
C ARG A 3 16.11 26.75 25.73
N GLN A 4 14.78 26.86 25.81
CA GLN A 4 13.88 25.87 25.22
C GLN A 4 13.92 26.03 23.70
N VAL A 5 14.50 25.05 23.01
CA VAL A 5 14.57 25.02 21.54
C VAL A 5 13.81 23.79 21.07
N THR A 6 12.83 24.00 20.19
CA THR A 6 12.03 22.90 19.64
C THR A 6 12.79 22.19 18.51
N PRO A 7 12.52 20.89 18.25
CA PRO A 7 13.14 20.17 17.13
C PRO A 7 12.99 20.88 15.77
N GLN A 8 11.84 21.53 15.53
CA GLN A 8 11.59 22.29 14.30
C GLN A 8 12.53 23.51 14.16
N GLN A 9 12.75 24.22 15.27
CA GLN A 9 13.65 25.37 15.26
C GLN A 9 15.11 24.92 15.10
N ILE A 10 15.50 23.76 15.65
CA ILE A 10 16.83 23.16 15.42
C ILE A 10 17.02 22.86 13.94
N THR A 11 16.07 22.18 13.29
CA THR A 11 16.18 21.85 11.86
C THR A 11 16.25 23.11 10.98
N LYS A 12 15.45 24.14 11.27
CA LYS A 12 15.51 25.42 10.55
C LYS A 12 16.84 26.16 10.78
N LEU A 13 17.37 26.11 12.01
CA LEU A 13 18.66 26.72 12.33
C LEU A 13 19.81 26.00 11.63
N GLU A 14 19.80 24.67 11.62
CA GLU A 14 20.76 23.85 10.86
C GLU A 14 20.70 24.16 9.36
N ALA A 15 19.50 24.39 8.82
CA ALA A 15 19.33 24.82 7.43
C ALA A 15 19.91 26.23 7.19
N GLN A 16 19.68 27.18 8.10
CA GLN A 16 20.24 28.54 7.98
C GLN A 16 21.75 28.58 8.13
N TRP A 17 22.36 27.74 8.97
CA TRP A 17 23.81 27.64 9.12
C TRP A 17 24.54 27.26 7.82
N ARG A 18 23.84 26.67 6.85
CA ARG A 18 24.39 26.37 5.52
C ARG A 18 24.63 27.63 4.69
N LEU A 19 23.78 28.64 4.85
CA LEU A 19 23.89 29.93 4.13
C LEU A 19 24.66 30.97 4.96
N ASN A 20 24.50 30.92 6.28
CA ASN A 20 25.13 31.84 7.21
C ASN A 20 25.52 31.10 8.50
N ARG A 21 26.82 30.76 8.64
CA ARG A 21 27.36 30.09 9.83
C ARG A 21 27.20 30.90 11.14
N ALA A 22 26.89 32.20 11.05
CA ALA A 22 26.63 33.06 12.21
C ALA A 22 25.14 33.14 12.60
N ALA A 23 24.24 32.45 11.88
CA ALA A 23 22.81 32.45 12.19
C ALA A 23 22.56 31.94 13.62
N THR A 24 21.56 32.50 14.26
CA THR A 24 21.13 32.18 15.62
C THR A 24 19.68 31.75 15.60
N ILE A 25 19.21 31.15 16.69
CA ILE A 25 17.82 30.73 16.79
C ILE A 25 16.81 31.89 16.65
N ASN A 26 17.25 33.15 16.82
CA ASN A 26 16.42 34.33 16.61
C ASN A 26 16.12 34.55 15.11
N ASP A 27 17.10 34.27 14.25
CA ASP A 27 16.98 34.42 12.79
C ASP A 27 15.99 33.41 12.17
N VAL A 28 15.67 32.35 12.90
CA VAL A 28 14.64 31.35 12.56
C VAL A 28 13.24 31.81 12.98
N VAL A 29 13.13 32.62 14.03
CA VAL A 29 11.85 33.08 14.59
C VAL A 29 11.28 34.26 13.79
N ASP A 30 12.14 35.15 13.27
CA ASP A 30 11.73 36.33 12.50
C ASP A 30 11.29 36.00 11.06
N ASN A 31 11.64 34.81 10.54
CA ASN A 31 11.29 34.36 9.18
C ASN A 31 9.95 33.61 9.07
N ASN A 32 9.09 33.66 10.09
CA ASN A 32 7.74 33.07 10.03
C ASN A 32 6.78 33.79 9.04
N ILE A 33 7.22 34.83 8.34
CA ILE A 33 6.48 35.54 7.27
C ILE A 33 7.15 35.29 5.90
N THR A 34 7.56 34.05 5.63
CA THR A 34 7.78 33.63 4.25
C THR A 34 6.54 32.87 3.80
N ASN A 35 5.92 33.33 2.71
CA ASN A 35 4.83 32.65 2.01
C ASN A 35 5.30 31.23 1.62
N GLU A 36 5.24 30.25 2.53
CA GLU A 36 5.37 28.85 2.15
C GLU A 36 4.16 28.53 1.26
N GLU A 37 4.39 28.41 -0.06
CA GLU A 37 3.37 27.94 -1.01
C GLU A 37 2.76 26.65 -0.46
N GLU A 38 1.47 26.69 -0.12
CA GLU A 38 0.77 25.54 0.45
C GLU A 38 0.76 24.41 -0.59
N ILE A 39 1.47 23.31 -0.29
CA ILE A 39 1.52 22.14 -1.15
C ILE A 39 0.15 21.45 -1.09
N LEU A 40 -0.61 21.56 -2.17
CA LEU A 40 -1.92 20.92 -2.28
C LEU A 40 -1.78 19.39 -2.45
N PRO A 41 -2.66 18.60 -1.81
CA PRO A 41 -2.67 17.15 -2.01
C PRO A 41 -3.11 16.78 -3.43
N ILE A 42 -2.65 15.63 -3.92
CA ILE A 42 -3.09 15.07 -5.20
C ILE A 42 -4.59 14.73 -5.18
N LEU A 43 -5.22 14.77 -6.35
CA LEU A 43 -6.65 14.49 -6.51
C LEU A 43 -6.85 13.10 -7.12
N MET A 44 -8.00 12.49 -6.85
CA MET A 44 -8.39 11.27 -7.54
C MET A 44 -8.80 11.57 -9.00
N ARG A 45 -9.49 12.69 -9.21
CA ARG A 45 -9.98 13.14 -10.52
C ARG A 45 -9.50 14.57 -10.81
N TYR A 46 -9.20 14.83 -12.06
CA TYR A 46 -8.69 16.11 -12.56
C TYR A 46 -9.56 16.55 -13.73
N ASN A 47 -9.88 17.83 -13.84
CA ASN A 47 -10.70 18.38 -14.92
C ASN A 47 -9.96 18.32 -16.27
N ASP A 48 -8.66 18.60 -16.25
CA ASP A 48 -7.79 18.66 -17.44
C ASP A 48 -6.32 18.41 -17.06
N GLY A 49 -5.47 18.31 -18.09
CA GLY A 49 -4.03 18.13 -17.94
C GLY A 49 -3.34 19.31 -17.26
N PHE A 50 -3.89 20.53 -17.33
CA PHE A 50 -3.32 21.70 -16.65
C PHE A 50 -3.54 21.66 -15.14
N GLN A 51 -4.71 21.20 -14.68
CA GLN A 51 -4.95 20.95 -13.26
C GLN A 51 -4.05 19.82 -12.76
N TYR A 52 -3.93 18.74 -13.53
CA TYR A 52 -3.01 17.65 -13.23
C TYR A 52 -1.57 18.15 -13.05
N GLN A 53 -1.07 18.95 -14.00
CA GLN A 53 0.27 19.55 -13.92
C GLN A 53 0.41 20.49 -12.73
N ARG A 54 -0.59 21.32 -12.42
CA ARG A 54 -0.57 22.23 -11.26
C ARG A 54 -0.56 21.50 -9.93
N SER A 55 -1.11 20.28 -9.85
CA SER A 55 -1.05 19.46 -8.64
C SER A 55 0.29 18.74 -8.48
N PHE A 56 0.78 18.06 -9.52
CA PHE A 56 2.03 17.28 -9.42
C PHE A 56 3.31 18.11 -9.59
N GLY A 57 3.26 19.23 -10.32
CA GLY A 57 4.40 20.10 -10.59
C GLY A 57 5.11 20.60 -9.33
N PRO A 58 4.39 21.21 -8.36
CA PRO A 58 4.96 21.64 -7.08
C PRO A 58 5.56 20.48 -6.27
N LEU A 59 4.93 19.29 -6.29
CA LEU A 59 5.43 18.11 -5.58
C LEU A 59 6.77 17.62 -6.13
N VAL A 60 6.89 17.53 -7.46
CA VAL A 60 8.15 17.15 -8.12
C VAL A 60 9.23 18.19 -7.86
N LYS A 61 8.87 19.47 -7.81
CA LYS A 61 9.81 20.56 -7.47
C LYS A 61 10.29 20.46 -6.02
N ALA A 62 9.38 20.25 -5.07
CA ALA A 62 9.71 20.08 -3.65
C ALA A 62 10.67 18.89 -3.42
N GLU A 63 10.40 17.75 -4.06
CA GLU A 63 11.29 16.59 -4.04
C GLU A 63 12.66 16.90 -4.66
N ALA A 64 12.68 17.58 -5.82
CA ALA A 64 13.92 17.95 -6.50
C ALA A 64 14.78 18.91 -5.67
N ASP A 65 14.17 19.93 -5.05
CA ASP A 65 14.83 20.88 -4.18
C ASP A 65 15.36 20.20 -2.91
N TYR A 66 14.62 19.25 -2.35
CA TYR A 66 15.05 18.45 -1.21
C TYR A 66 16.26 17.55 -1.56
N ASP A 67 16.18 16.80 -2.66
CA ASP A 67 17.26 15.93 -3.14
C ASP A 67 18.53 16.74 -3.49
N LYS A 68 18.36 17.90 -4.13
CA LYS A 68 19.45 18.85 -4.38
C LYS A 68 20.12 19.28 -3.09
N ASN A 69 19.34 19.77 -2.12
CA ASN A 69 19.85 20.21 -0.83
C ASN A 69 20.53 19.08 -0.04
N LEU A 70 20.04 17.85 -0.17
CA LEU A 70 20.65 16.68 0.45
C LEU A 70 22.01 16.37 -0.20
N LYS A 71 22.08 16.36 -1.54
CA LYS A 71 23.32 16.10 -2.29
C LYS A 71 24.37 17.19 -2.10
N GLU A 72 23.98 18.45 -2.14
CA GLU A 72 24.88 19.59 -1.92
C GLU A 72 25.39 19.64 -0.47
N SER A 73 24.64 19.10 0.50
CA SER A 73 25.11 18.99 1.89
C SER A 73 26.21 17.94 2.13
N GLN A 74 26.56 17.15 1.11
CA GLN A 74 27.59 16.10 1.17
C GLN A 74 28.96 16.60 0.65
N ALA A 75 29.21 17.91 0.70
CA ALA A 75 30.50 18.48 0.33
C ALA A 75 31.63 17.93 1.21
N LEU A 76 32.76 17.59 0.59
CA LEU A 76 33.92 17.03 1.26
C LEU A 76 34.94 18.14 1.47
N GLU A 77 35.12 18.56 2.72
CA GLU A 77 36.07 19.62 3.10
C GLU A 77 37.47 19.04 3.39
N HIS A 78 38.51 19.85 3.21
CA HIS A 78 39.91 19.53 3.55
C HIS A 78 40.51 18.31 2.82
N ILE A 79 40.14 18.10 1.55
CA ILE A 79 40.69 17.00 0.76
C ILE A 79 42.13 17.29 0.28
N GLN A 80 42.91 16.22 0.15
CA GLN A 80 44.25 16.29 -0.43
C GLN A 80 44.21 15.92 -1.91
N VAL A 81 44.70 16.81 -2.78
CA VAL A 81 44.67 16.66 -4.24
C VAL A 81 46.07 16.43 -4.79
N LYS A 82 46.20 15.39 -5.61
CA LYS A 82 47.37 15.08 -6.44
C LYS A 82 47.09 15.45 -7.89
N TRP A 83 47.95 16.28 -8.45
CA TRP A 83 47.80 16.77 -9.81
C TRP A 83 48.58 15.91 -10.81
N ALA A 84 47.97 15.65 -11.96
CA ALA A 84 48.64 15.09 -13.12
C ALA A 84 48.13 15.78 -14.39
N LEU A 85 48.86 15.64 -15.50
CA LEU A 85 48.41 16.06 -16.81
C LEU A 85 48.02 14.82 -17.61
N GLY A 86 46.78 14.80 -18.11
CA GLY A 86 46.31 13.76 -19.01
C GLY A 86 46.96 13.87 -20.39
N LEU A 87 46.89 12.79 -21.18
CA LEU A 87 47.42 12.74 -22.55
C LEU A 87 46.70 13.73 -23.50
N ASN A 88 45.53 14.21 -23.08
CA ASN A 88 44.70 15.23 -23.71
C ASN A 88 45.08 16.67 -23.37
N ASN A 89 46.17 16.87 -22.64
CA ASN A 89 46.55 18.14 -22.03
C ASN A 89 45.47 18.73 -21.11
N ARG A 90 44.57 17.89 -20.56
CA ARG A 90 43.68 18.31 -19.46
C ARG A 90 44.30 17.97 -18.12
N HIS A 91 43.94 18.76 -17.12
CA HIS A 91 44.41 18.52 -15.76
C HIS A 91 43.59 17.44 -15.08
N LEU A 92 44.28 16.50 -14.45
CA LEU A 92 43.72 15.44 -13.63
C LEU A 92 43.97 15.79 -12.16
N ALA A 93 42.93 15.71 -11.35
CA ALA A 93 42.98 15.88 -9.90
C ALA A 93 42.60 14.55 -9.24
N SER A 94 43.52 13.93 -8.51
CA SER A 94 43.27 12.69 -7.79
C SER A 94 43.23 12.92 -6.28
N PHE A 95 42.25 12.35 -5.59
CA PHE A 95 42.10 12.51 -4.15
C PHE A 95 41.46 11.27 -3.54
N ALA A 96 41.89 10.90 -2.33
CA ALA A 96 41.28 9.82 -1.56
C ALA A 96 40.06 10.35 -0.81
N LEU A 97 39.01 9.53 -0.73
CA LEU A 97 37.93 9.77 0.22
C LEU A 97 38.30 9.13 1.55
N SER A 98 38.07 9.83 2.66
CA SER A 98 38.15 9.18 3.96
C SER A 98 37.12 8.04 3.96
N THR A 99 37.54 6.83 4.35
CA THR A 99 36.71 5.61 4.30
C THR A 99 35.40 5.72 5.07
N TYR A 100 35.23 6.74 5.91
CA TYR A 100 34.05 7.01 6.73
C TYR A 100 32.95 7.81 6.01
N GLU A 101 33.28 8.53 4.93
CA GLU A 101 32.34 9.42 4.21
C GLU A 101 31.80 8.80 2.90
N THR A 102 32.37 7.67 2.48
CA THR A 102 32.03 6.99 1.21
C THR A 102 30.69 6.25 1.22
N THR A 103 30.15 5.93 2.39
CA THR A 103 29.08 4.91 2.51
C THR A 103 27.72 5.31 1.94
N ASP A 104 27.38 6.60 1.91
CA ASP A 104 26.10 7.10 1.38
C ASP A 104 26.22 7.76 -0.01
N LEU A 105 27.44 7.82 -0.56
CA LEU A 105 27.75 8.48 -1.82
C LEU A 105 27.85 7.45 -2.95
N LYS A 106 26.74 7.25 -3.65
CA LYS A 106 26.71 6.52 -4.93
C LYS A 106 27.31 7.39 -6.03
N VAL A 107 28.60 7.19 -6.28
CA VAL A 107 29.38 7.93 -7.27
C VAL A 107 29.66 7.04 -8.48
N ALA A 108 29.51 7.58 -9.68
CA ALA A 108 29.77 6.90 -10.95
C ALA A 108 30.81 7.65 -11.79
N VAL A 109 31.48 6.93 -12.68
CA VAL A 109 32.30 7.54 -13.74
C VAL A 109 31.39 8.44 -14.59
N GLY A 110 31.86 9.67 -14.86
CA GLY A 110 31.11 10.71 -15.56
C GLY A 110 30.24 11.61 -14.66
N ASP A 111 30.19 11.35 -13.35
CA ASP A 111 29.60 12.31 -12.41
C ASP A 111 30.43 13.59 -12.38
N GLU A 112 29.75 14.72 -12.22
CA GLU A 112 30.39 16.04 -12.25
C GLU A 112 30.69 16.49 -10.83
N ILE A 113 31.92 16.94 -10.59
CA ILE A 113 32.37 17.47 -9.31
C ILE A 113 32.89 18.88 -9.52
N ILE A 114 32.59 19.76 -8.58
CA ILE A 114 33.23 21.06 -8.43
C ILE A 114 34.35 20.91 -7.40
N LEU A 115 35.57 21.18 -7.82
CA LEU A 115 36.73 21.26 -6.95
C LEU A 115 36.99 22.73 -6.63
N ARG A 116 36.97 23.09 -5.35
CA ARG A 116 37.23 24.44 -4.86
C ARG A 116 38.51 24.46 -4.04
N TYR A 117 39.26 25.54 -4.14
CA TYR A 117 40.35 25.85 -3.22
C TYR A 117 39.98 27.11 -2.43
N SER A 118 40.05 27.02 -1.10
CA SER A 118 39.71 28.12 -0.19
C SER A 118 40.78 28.36 0.89
N GLY A 119 41.99 27.82 0.71
CA GLY A 119 43.11 28.06 1.61
C GLY A 119 43.72 29.45 1.47
N SER A 120 44.56 29.86 2.42
CA SER A 120 45.17 31.19 2.46
C SER A 120 46.33 31.40 1.48
N ALA A 121 46.85 30.34 0.86
CA ALA A 121 48.04 30.41 0.01
C ALA A 121 47.81 30.99 -1.41
N MET A 122 46.54 31.12 -1.86
CA MET A 122 46.17 31.68 -3.17
C MET A 122 44.77 32.31 -3.06
N GLU A 123 44.42 33.18 -4.01
CA GLU A 123 43.02 33.57 -4.22
C GLU A 123 42.11 32.33 -4.44
N PRO A 124 40.84 32.41 -4.04
CA PRO A 124 39.89 31.31 -4.21
C PRO A 124 39.82 30.85 -5.67
N TRP A 125 39.86 29.54 -5.86
CA TRP A 125 39.79 28.92 -7.19
C TRP A 125 38.65 27.91 -7.26
N GLU A 126 38.00 27.82 -8.42
CA GLU A 126 36.98 26.82 -8.73
C GLU A 126 37.30 26.15 -10.08
N GLY A 127 37.27 24.82 -10.11
CA GLY A 127 37.32 24.04 -11.32
C GLY A 127 36.25 22.96 -11.33
N ARG A 128 35.56 22.80 -12.46
CA ARG A 128 34.59 21.71 -12.67
C ARG A 128 35.25 20.59 -13.43
N GLY A 129 34.93 19.36 -13.07
CA GLY A 129 35.42 18.19 -13.78
C GLY A 129 34.46 17.01 -13.73
N PHE A 130 34.81 15.97 -14.47
CA PHE A 130 34.06 14.71 -14.47
C PHE A 130 34.92 13.60 -13.89
N ILE A 131 34.30 12.70 -13.13
CA ILE A 131 34.99 11.56 -12.56
C ILE A 131 35.40 10.63 -13.69
N LEU A 132 36.70 10.45 -13.85
CA LEU A 132 37.28 9.57 -14.85
C LEU A 132 37.49 8.17 -14.28
N ARG A 133 37.87 8.06 -13.00
CA ARG A 133 38.12 6.79 -12.32
C ARG A 133 37.61 6.82 -10.89
N LEU A 134 37.03 5.69 -10.48
CA LEU A 134 36.62 5.40 -9.11
C LEU A 134 37.72 4.58 -8.41
N PRO A 135 37.79 4.60 -7.07
CA PRO A 135 38.65 3.70 -6.32
C PRO A 135 38.37 2.24 -6.65
N ASN A 136 39.42 1.43 -6.69
CA ASN A 136 39.34 -0.02 -6.87
C ASN A 136 40.31 -0.74 -5.92
N SER A 137 40.36 -2.07 -5.98
CA SER A 137 41.21 -2.90 -5.11
C SER A 137 42.72 -2.60 -5.17
N HIS A 138 43.16 -1.81 -6.15
CA HIS A 138 44.57 -1.45 -6.39
C HIS A 138 44.86 0.05 -6.24
N GLN A 139 43.83 0.91 -6.23
CA GLN A 139 43.94 2.37 -6.14
C GLN A 139 42.81 2.92 -5.26
N GLU A 140 43.16 3.55 -4.14
CA GLU A 140 42.19 4.11 -3.17
C GLU A 140 41.69 5.53 -3.53
N GLU A 141 42.15 6.10 -4.65
CA GLU A 141 41.88 7.49 -5.04
C GLU A 141 40.85 7.60 -6.16
N PHE A 142 40.01 8.63 -6.10
CA PHE A 142 39.23 9.09 -7.24
C PHE A 142 40.14 9.87 -8.17
N THR A 143 39.86 9.83 -9.47
CA THR A 143 40.50 10.73 -10.44
C THR A 143 39.44 11.55 -11.16
N LEU A 144 39.55 12.87 -11.05
CA LEU A 144 38.73 13.86 -11.72
C LEU A 144 39.47 14.42 -12.94
N GLU A 145 38.82 14.46 -14.10
CA GLU A 145 39.29 15.22 -15.26
C GLU A 145 38.64 16.61 -15.26
N LEU A 146 39.44 17.68 -15.17
CA LEU A 146 38.92 19.04 -15.19
C LEU A 146 38.57 19.52 -16.59
N ASN A 147 37.48 20.28 -16.67
CA ASN A 147 37.09 21.00 -17.87
C ASN A 147 38.09 22.13 -18.16
N PRO A 148 38.35 22.45 -19.44
CA PRO A 148 39.15 23.62 -19.80
C PRO A 148 38.58 24.90 -19.18
N SER A 149 39.42 25.65 -18.45
CA SER A 149 39.05 26.89 -17.78
C SER A 149 39.99 28.02 -18.18
N LYS A 150 39.51 29.27 -18.10
CA LYS A 150 40.32 30.48 -18.31
C LYS A 150 41.36 30.65 -17.19
N GLN A 151 41.05 30.18 -15.99
CA GLN A 151 41.97 30.16 -14.85
C GLN A 151 42.62 28.78 -14.77
N ALA A 152 43.95 28.75 -14.80
CA ALA A 152 44.71 27.51 -14.68
C ALA A 152 44.50 26.89 -13.28
N PRO A 153 44.43 25.55 -13.16
CA PRO A 153 44.32 24.91 -11.86
C PRO A 153 45.58 25.11 -11.01
N PRO A 154 45.44 25.25 -9.68
CA PRO A 154 46.55 25.47 -8.76
C PRO A 154 47.35 24.18 -8.51
N THR A 155 48.06 23.71 -9.54
CA THR A 155 48.79 22.42 -9.54
C THR A 155 49.93 22.31 -8.52
N THR A 156 50.39 23.44 -7.97
CA THR A 156 51.42 23.49 -6.92
C THR A 156 50.86 23.27 -5.51
N LEU A 157 49.54 23.34 -5.33
CA LEU A 157 48.87 23.18 -4.04
C LEU A 157 48.24 21.79 -3.94
N THR A 158 48.33 21.18 -2.76
CA THR A 158 47.87 19.80 -2.53
C THR A 158 46.87 19.66 -1.40
N THR A 159 46.63 20.69 -0.58
CA THR A 159 45.74 20.66 0.59
C THR A 159 44.73 21.80 0.54
N ASP A 160 43.73 21.78 1.45
CA ASP A 160 42.69 22.81 1.58
C ASP A 160 41.77 22.95 0.35
N PHE A 161 41.58 21.83 -0.35
CA PHE A 161 40.55 21.71 -1.36
C PHE A 161 39.25 21.21 -0.76
N THR A 162 38.15 21.53 -1.42
CA THR A 162 36.81 21.05 -1.14
C THR A 162 36.25 20.43 -2.42
N ALA A 163 35.68 19.23 -2.34
CA ALA A 163 34.99 18.60 -3.46
C ALA A 163 33.47 18.60 -3.22
N GLU A 164 32.73 19.21 -4.15
CA GLU A 164 31.27 19.29 -4.13
C GLU A 164 30.69 18.49 -5.29
N PHE A 165 29.76 17.58 -4.99
CA PHE A 165 29.06 16.82 -6.02
C PHE A 165 28.02 17.70 -6.72
N VAL A 166 28.06 17.79 -8.05
CA VAL A 166 27.05 18.52 -8.81
C VAL A 166 25.79 17.68 -8.91
N TRP A 167 24.73 18.12 -8.22
CA TRP A 167 23.41 17.53 -8.38
C TRP A 167 22.90 17.72 -9.83
N LYS A 168 22.41 16.64 -10.43
CA LYS A 168 21.80 16.66 -11.77
C LYS A 168 20.31 16.38 -11.67
N GLY A 169 19.49 17.43 -11.83
CA GLY A 169 18.03 17.36 -11.81
C GLY A 169 17.35 16.69 -13.01
N THR A 170 18.10 15.99 -13.87
CA THR A 170 17.61 15.50 -15.17
C THR A 170 16.37 14.60 -15.05
N SER A 171 16.25 13.80 -13.99
CA SER A 171 15.05 13.00 -13.72
C SER A 171 13.82 13.88 -13.50
N TYR A 172 13.93 14.85 -12.61
CA TYR A 172 12.85 15.79 -12.27
C TYR A 172 12.49 16.69 -13.46
N ASP A 173 13.48 17.19 -14.21
CA ASP A 173 13.25 17.98 -15.43
C ASP A 173 12.42 17.20 -16.45
N ARG A 174 12.72 15.90 -16.62
CA ARG A 174 11.98 15.02 -17.54
C ARG A 174 10.56 14.75 -17.05
N MET A 175 10.35 14.62 -15.73
CA MET A 175 9.00 14.52 -15.15
C MET A 175 8.19 15.79 -15.39
N GLN A 176 8.78 16.97 -15.12
CA GLN A 176 8.16 18.28 -15.37
C GLN A 176 7.79 18.45 -16.84
N GLN A 177 8.70 18.10 -17.76
CA GLN A 177 8.45 18.16 -19.18
C GLN A 177 7.33 17.18 -19.61
N ALA A 178 7.29 15.97 -19.06
CA ALA A 178 6.23 15.02 -19.37
C ALA A 178 4.84 15.51 -18.92
N MET A 179 4.74 16.13 -17.74
CA MET A 179 3.49 16.73 -17.28
C MET A 179 3.06 17.92 -18.15
N LYS A 180 4.03 18.73 -18.60
CA LYS A 180 3.77 19.81 -19.56
C LYS A 180 3.28 19.25 -20.90
N ASP A 181 3.93 18.23 -21.44
CA ASP A 181 3.54 17.59 -22.69
C ASP A 181 2.13 16.97 -22.57
N PHE A 182 1.80 16.34 -21.44
CA PHE A 182 0.46 15.81 -21.17
C PHE A 182 -0.61 16.91 -21.14
N ALA A 183 -0.29 18.11 -20.65
CA ALA A 183 -1.22 19.23 -20.59
C ALA A 183 -1.38 19.97 -21.93
N THR A 184 -0.28 20.17 -22.67
CA THR A 184 -0.27 21.07 -23.84
C THR A 184 -0.27 20.36 -25.20
N ASN A 185 0.15 19.09 -25.27
CA ASN A 185 0.26 18.35 -26.52
C ASN A 185 -0.84 17.28 -26.61
N GLU A 186 -1.87 17.55 -27.41
CA GLU A 186 -2.99 16.63 -27.64
C GLU A 186 -2.58 15.31 -28.31
N GLU A 187 -1.44 15.28 -29.02
CA GLU A 187 -0.92 14.05 -29.65
C GLU A 187 -0.04 13.22 -28.71
N SER A 188 0.19 13.67 -27.46
CA SER A 188 1.04 12.98 -26.49
C SER A 188 0.45 11.63 -26.05
N VAL A 189 -0.89 11.51 -26.01
CA VAL A 189 -1.64 10.31 -25.66
C VAL A 189 -2.95 10.26 -26.44
N SER A 190 -3.53 9.06 -26.62
CA SER A 190 -4.89 8.98 -27.16
C SER A 190 -5.93 9.58 -26.19
N SER A 191 -7.04 10.11 -26.74
CA SER A 191 -8.15 10.67 -25.94
C SER A 191 -8.67 9.71 -24.87
N TYR A 192 -8.80 8.40 -25.18
CA TYR A 192 -9.22 7.40 -24.20
C TYR A 192 -8.26 7.33 -23.00
N ILE A 193 -6.94 7.27 -23.28
CA ILE A 193 -5.92 7.23 -22.23
C ILE A 193 -5.90 8.54 -21.43
N TYR A 194 -5.95 9.69 -22.11
CA TYR A 194 -6.01 11.00 -21.47
C TYR A 194 -7.12 11.08 -20.41
N HIS A 195 -8.36 10.77 -20.81
CA HIS A 195 -9.50 10.82 -19.92
C HIS A 195 -9.45 9.75 -18.81
N LYS A 196 -8.95 8.55 -19.08
CA LYS A 196 -8.74 7.53 -18.03
C LYS A 196 -7.70 7.98 -17.00
N LEU A 197 -6.58 8.57 -17.42
CA LEU A 197 -5.57 9.09 -16.51
C LEU A 197 -6.11 10.24 -15.66
N LEU A 198 -6.96 11.11 -16.20
CA LEU A 198 -7.62 12.17 -15.43
C LEU A 198 -8.72 11.65 -14.46
N GLY A 199 -9.06 10.36 -14.50
CA GLY A 199 -10.11 9.76 -13.66
C GLY A 199 -11.53 10.03 -14.14
N HIS A 200 -11.71 10.41 -15.41
CA HIS A 200 -13.02 10.59 -16.02
C HIS A 200 -13.69 9.23 -16.31
N ASN A 201 -15.02 9.25 -16.31
CA ASN A 201 -15.82 8.10 -16.73
C ASN A 201 -15.86 8.04 -18.26
N VAL A 202 -15.17 7.04 -18.80
CA VAL A 202 -15.13 6.76 -20.25
C VAL A 202 -15.66 5.35 -20.47
N ALA A 203 -16.54 5.21 -21.47
CA ALA A 203 -17.07 3.91 -21.89
C ALA A 203 -15.92 2.96 -22.23
N PRO A 204 -15.98 1.67 -21.82
CA PRO A 204 -14.96 0.70 -22.18
C PRO A 204 -14.80 0.60 -23.70
N VAL A 205 -13.55 0.61 -24.16
CA VAL A 205 -13.21 0.39 -25.57
C VAL A 205 -12.55 -0.97 -25.69
N GLU A 206 -13.04 -1.79 -26.62
CA GLU A 206 -12.39 -3.04 -27.02
C GLU A 206 -11.73 -2.84 -28.38
N LEU A 207 -10.49 -3.32 -28.49
CA LEU A 207 -9.73 -3.32 -29.74
C LEU A 207 -10.10 -4.57 -30.54
N ASP A 208 -10.50 -4.37 -31.80
CA ASP A 208 -10.74 -5.47 -32.72
C ASP A 208 -9.40 -6.07 -33.17
N ILE A 209 -9.08 -7.24 -32.62
CA ILE A 209 -7.81 -7.94 -32.84
C ILE A 209 -8.08 -9.41 -33.10
N LYS A 210 -7.47 -9.93 -34.17
CA LYS A 210 -7.46 -11.37 -34.44
C LYS A 210 -6.57 -12.08 -33.42
N MET A 211 -7.20 -12.77 -32.48
CA MET A 211 -6.49 -13.45 -31.39
C MET A 211 -5.56 -14.57 -31.90
N PRO A 212 -4.36 -14.72 -31.33
CA PRO A 212 -3.48 -15.83 -31.64
C PRO A 212 -4.07 -17.16 -31.18
N LYS A 213 -3.81 -18.24 -31.91
CA LYS A 213 -4.27 -19.60 -31.57
C LYS A 213 -3.56 -20.15 -30.32
N HIS A 214 -2.27 -19.83 -30.18
CA HIS A 214 -1.44 -20.23 -29.05
C HIS A 214 -0.81 -18.98 -28.44
N PHE A 215 -0.98 -18.81 -27.12
CA PHE A 215 -0.44 -17.66 -26.40
C PHE A 215 1.00 -17.91 -25.93
N SER A 216 1.33 -19.13 -25.50
CA SER A 216 2.68 -19.47 -25.05
C SER A 216 3.69 -19.40 -26.20
N HIS A 217 4.87 -18.82 -25.93
CA HIS A 217 5.99 -18.82 -26.86
C HIS A 217 6.93 -20.02 -26.57
N PRO A 218 7.40 -20.78 -27.58
CA PRO A 218 8.16 -22.03 -27.35
C PRO A 218 9.47 -21.87 -26.56
N LYS A 219 10.11 -20.70 -26.64
CA LYS A 219 11.35 -20.39 -25.90
C LYS A 219 11.11 -19.77 -24.53
N LEU A 220 9.86 -19.52 -24.15
CA LEU A 220 9.48 -19.03 -22.84
C LEU A 220 8.76 -20.14 -22.07
N THR A 221 8.65 -19.99 -20.75
CA THR A 221 7.86 -20.89 -19.91
C THR A 221 6.41 -20.90 -20.38
N GLU A 222 5.79 -22.09 -20.38
CA GLU A 222 4.38 -22.23 -20.73
C GLU A 222 3.49 -21.43 -19.77
N LEU A 223 2.55 -20.68 -20.34
CA LEU A 223 1.66 -19.84 -19.55
C LEU A 223 0.57 -20.67 -18.87
N ASN A 224 0.34 -20.41 -17.60
CA ASN A 224 -0.84 -20.95 -16.90
C ASN A 224 -2.13 -20.22 -17.31
N VAL A 225 -3.27 -20.65 -16.74
CA VAL A 225 -4.59 -20.09 -17.05
C VAL A 225 -4.70 -18.61 -16.71
N SER A 226 -4.21 -18.17 -15.54
CA SER A 226 -4.26 -16.77 -15.12
C SER A 226 -3.43 -15.87 -16.03
N GLN A 227 -2.23 -16.31 -16.41
CA GLN A 227 -1.34 -15.61 -17.33
C GLN A 227 -1.93 -15.57 -18.75
N THR A 228 -2.46 -16.69 -19.25
CA THR A 228 -3.12 -16.75 -20.58
C THR A 228 -4.32 -15.79 -20.65
N ASN A 229 -5.13 -15.74 -19.59
CA ASN A 229 -6.24 -14.79 -19.50
C ASN A 229 -5.74 -13.34 -19.45
N ALA A 230 -4.63 -13.08 -18.76
CA ALA A 230 -3.99 -11.77 -18.77
C ALA A 230 -3.54 -11.36 -20.18
N VAL A 231 -2.81 -12.23 -20.89
CA VAL A 231 -2.41 -11.95 -22.28
C VAL A 231 -3.64 -11.68 -23.15
N ARG A 232 -4.65 -12.54 -23.09
CA ARG A 232 -5.89 -12.38 -23.87
C ARG A 232 -6.55 -11.02 -23.61
N SER A 233 -6.78 -10.68 -22.34
CA SER A 233 -7.47 -9.45 -21.96
C SER A 233 -6.67 -8.20 -22.29
N VAL A 234 -5.34 -8.26 -22.19
CA VAL A 234 -4.47 -7.10 -22.43
C VAL A 234 -4.44 -6.73 -23.90
N LEU A 235 -4.36 -7.72 -24.79
CA LEU A 235 -4.34 -7.47 -26.23
C LEU A 235 -5.55 -6.64 -26.67
N GLN A 236 -6.73 -6.91 -26.11
CA GLN A 236 -7.99 -6.29 -26.52
C GLN A 236 -8.30 -4.93 -25.86
N ARG A 237 -7.44 -4.42 -24.97
CA ARG A 237 -7.75 -3.20 -24.19
C ARG A 237 -6.72 -2.09 -24.40
N PRO A 238 -7.14 -0.82 -24.51
CA PRO A 238 -6.22 0.31 -24.58
C PRO A 238 -5.47 0.55 -23.26
N LEU A 239 -6.08 0.29 -22.10
CA LEU A 239 -5.44 0.42 -20.79
C LEU A 239 -5.65 -0.85 -19.99
N SER A 240 -4.56 -1.46 -19.55
CA SER A 240 -4.60 -2.67 -18.70
C SER A 240 -3.66 -2.54 -17.52
N LEU A 241 -4.10 -3.04 -16.36
CA LEU A 241 -3.28 -3.21 -15.18
C LEU A 241 -3.11 -4.70 -14.92
N ILE A 242 -1.88 -5.16 -14.74
CA ILE A 242 -1.57 -6.53 -14.33
C ILE A 242 -0.98 -6.46 -12.94
N GLN A 243 -1.68 -7.04 -11.96
CA GLN A 243 -1.15 -7.25 -10.62
C GLN A 243 -0.49 -8.63 -10.56
N GLY A 244 0.79 -8.68 -10.23
CA GLY A 244 1.47 -9.95 -10.01
C GLY A 244 2.20 -10.01 -8.68
N PRO A 245 1.70 -10.79 -7.72
CA PRO A 245 2.44 -11.15 -6.52
C PRO A 245 3.84 -11.75 -6.84
N PRO A 246 4.74 -11.84 -5.85
CA PRO A 246 6.07 -12.42 -6.02
C PRO A 246 6.04 -13.82 -6.64
N GLY A 247 6.93 -14.08 -7.60
CA GLY A 247 7.06 -15.40 -8.23
C GLY A 247 5.96 -15.79 -9.23
N THR A 248 4.98 -14.92 -9.51
CA THR A 248 3.84 -15.26 -10.39
C THR A 248 4.09 -15.17 -11.90
N GLY A 249 5.34 -14.88 -12.31
CA GLY A 249 5.72 -14.80 -13.71
C GLY A 249 5.29 -13.52 -14.43
N LYS A 250 5.24 -12.38 -13.72
CA LYS A 250 4.98 -11.04 -14.31
C LYS A 250 5.78 -10.80 -15.58
N THR A 251 7.11 -10.88 -15.49
CA THR A 251 8.02 -10.59 -16.61
C THR A 251 7.86 -11.57 -17.79
N VAL A 252 7.53 -12.85 -17.52
CA VAL A 252 7.22 -13.84 -18.58
C VAL A 252 5.92 -13.48 -19.29
N THR A 253 4.91 -13.06 -18.53
CA THR A 253 3.62 -12.61 -19.06
C THR A 253 3.81 -11.33 -19.89
N SER A 254 4.56 -10.35 -19.39
CA SER A 254 4.91 -9.11 -20.09
C SER A 254 5.64 -9.38 -21.41
N ALA A 255 6.68 -10.24 -21.40
CA ALA A 255 7.41 -10.60 -22.61
C ALA A 255 6.50 -11.26 -23.66
N THR A 256 5.56 -12.10 -23.22
CA THR A 256 4.59 -12.77 -24.12
C THR A 256 3.59 -11.77 -24.71
N ILE A 257 3.11 -10.80 -23.91
CA ILE A 257 2.25 -9.70 -24.40
C ILE A 257 2.97 -8.90 -25.47
N ILE A 258 4.22 -8.49 -25.21
CA ILE A 258 5.02 -7.69 -26.14
C ILE A 258 5.28 -8.47 -27.44
N PHE A 259 5.58 -9.76 -27.35
CA PHE A 259 5.73 -10.62 -28.51
C PHE A 259 4.48 -10.59 -29.40
N HIS A 260 3.30 -10.87 -28.85
CA HIS A 260 2.06 -10.85 -29.64
C HIS A 260 1.73 -9.47 -30.20
N LEU A 261 1.90 -8.40 -29.41
CA LEU A 261 1.66 -7.03 -29.88
C LEU A 261 2.60 -6.64 -31.03
N SER A 262 3.87 -7.07 -30.97
CA SER A 262 4.85 -6.83 -32.03
C SER A 262 4.45 -7.54 -33.34
N GLN A 263 3.99 -8.79 -33.24
CA GLN A 263 3.54 -9.56 -34.41
C GLN A 263 2.24 -9.02 -35.02
N LEU A 264 1.30 -8.57 -34.18
CA LEU A 264 -0.02 -8.11 -34.61
C LEU A 264 0.04 -6.72 -35.25
N ASN A 265 0.69 -5.76 -34.58
CA ASN A 265 0.67 -4.36 -35.01
C ASN A 265 1.81 -4.03 -35.98
N ARG A 266 2.91 -4.82 -36.00
CA ARG A 266 4.15 -4.51 -36.73
C ARG A 266 4.69 -3.11 -36.45
N GLU A 267 4.39 -2.59 -35.27
CA GLU A 267 4.83 -1.29 -34.78
C GLU A 267 5.87 -1.46 -33.67
N LYS A 268 6.70 -0.43 -33.49
CA LYS A 268 7.68 -0.36 -32.42
C LYS A 268 7.01 -0.25 -31.05
N ILE A 269 7.45 -1.07 -30.11
CA ILE A 269 6.95 -1.08 -28.74
C ILE A 269 7.98 -0.44 -27.81
N LEU A 270 7.53 0.45 -26.92
CA LEU A 270 8.34 0.97 -25.84
C LEU A 270 8.11 0.13 -24.58
N VAL A 271 9.20 -0.32 -23.99
CA VAL A 271 9.20 -1.12 -22.77
C VAL A 271 10.02 -0.40 -21.71
N CYS A 272 9.39 -0.13 -20.58
CA CYS A 272 10.01 0.61 -19.49
C CYS A 272 9.88 -0.10 -18.15
N ALA A 273 10.76 0.27 -17.23
CA ALA A 273 10.63 0.02 -15.79
C ALA A 273 11.41 1.13 -15.04
N PRO A 274 11.12 1.41 -13.77
CA PRO A 274 11.86 2.43 -13.02
C PRO A 274 13.32 2.04 -12.79
N SER A 275 13.61 0.76 -12.52
CA SER A 275 14.96 0.29 -12.23
C SER A 275 15.65 -0.35 -13.45
N ASN A 276 16.96 -0.13 -13.59
CA ASN A 276 17.74 -0.72 -14.70
C ASN A 276 17.69 -2.25 -14.70
N VAL A 277 17.72 -2.88 -13.52
CA VAL A 277 17.69 -4.34 -13.38
C VAL A 277 16.40 -4.93 -13.93
N ALA A 278 15.26 -4.30 -13.63
CA ALA A 278 13.97 -4.74 -14.16
C ALA A 278 13.91 -4.62 -15.69
N VAL A 279 14.46 -3.54 -16.26
CA VAL A 279 14.58 -3.36 -17.71
C VAL A 279 15.46 -4.45 -18.33
N ASP A 280 16.60 -4.77 -17.70
CA ASP A 280 17.56 -5.75 -18.21
C ASP A 280 16.97 -7.16 -18.20
N HIS A 281 16.30 -7.58 -17.11
CA HIS A 281 15.60 -8.86 -17.03
C HIS A 281 14.50 -9.01 -18.09
N LEU A 282 13.74 -7.94 -18.35
CA LEU A 282 12.70 -7.96 -19.38
C LEU A 282 13.30 -7.97 -20.79
N ALA A 283 14.37 -7.19 -21.04
CA ALA A 283 15.09 -7.18 -22.31
C ALA A 283 15.69 -8.55 -22.65
N GLU A 284 16.22 -9.28 -21.67
CA GLU A 284 16.73 -10.64 -21.84
C GLU A 284 15.63 -11.60 -22.30
N LYS A 285 14.48 -11.62 -21.61
CA LYS A 285 13.34 -12.47 -22.00
C LYS A 285 12.80 -12.12 -23.38
N LEU A 286 12.77 -10.84 -23.74
CA LEU A 286 12.34 -10.39 -25.06
C LEU A 286 13.31 -10.85 -26.15
N ASN A 287 14.62 -10.78 -25.91
CA ASN A 287 15.63 -11.27 -26.85
C ASN A 287 15.47 -12.77 -27.11
N MET A 288 15.13 -13.57 -26.08
CA MET A 288 14.85 -15.00 -26.24
C MET A 288 13.68 -15.29 -27.20
N THR A 289 12.71 -14.38 -27.34
CA THR A 289 11.60 -14.53 -28.29
C THR A 289 12.00 -14.34 -29.75
N GLY A 290 13.21 -13.86 -30.02
CA GLY A 290 13.71 -13.57 -31.37
C GLY A 290 13.33 -12.19 -31.91
N LEU A 291 12.74 -11.32 -31.09
CA LEU A 291 12.50 -9.92 -31.43
C LEU A 291 13.82 -9.13 -31.49
N LYS A 292 13.87 -8.10 -32.34
CA LYS A 292 14.99 -7.14 -32.38
C LYS A 292 14.85 -6.15 -31.24
N VAL A 293 15.47 -6.48 -30.12
CA VAL A 293 15.48 -5.64 -28.91
C VAL A 293 16.65 -4.66 -28.94
N VAL A 294 16.39 -3.40 -28.61
CA VAL A 294 17.42 -2.39 -28.35
C VAL A 294 17.30 -1.90 -26.91
N ARG A 295 18.37 -2.06 -26.12
CA ARG A 295 18.46 -1.53 -24.76
C ARG A 295 19.10 -0.15 -24.78
N LEU A 296 18.34 0.89 -24.45
CA LEU A 296 18.84 2.26 -24.36
C LEU A 296 19.24 2.59 -22.92
N THR A 297 20.54 2.68 -22.65
CA THR A 297 21.10 3.08 -21.35
C THR A 297 21.40 4.59 -21.30
N ALA A 298 21.42 5.14 -20.10
CA ALA A 298 21.96 6.48 -19.87
C ALA A 298 23.46 6.49 -20.18
N LYS A 299 23.99 7.62 -20.67
CA LYS A 299 25.41 7.74 -21.02
C LYS A 299 26.36 7.45 -19.85
N SER A 300 26.00 7.84 -18.63
CA SER A 300 26.76 7.53 -17.40
C SER A 300 26.75 6.04 -17.02
N ARG A 301 26.04 5.20 -17.78
CA ARG A 301 25.95 3.75 -17.57
C ARG A 301 26.41 2.94 -18.78
N GLU A 302 27.10 3.56 -19.74
CA GLU A 302 27.63 2.82 -20.90
C GLU A 302 28.75 1.85 -20.49
N ASP A 303 29.55 2.19 -19.46
CA ASP A 303 30.62 1.33 -18.94
C ASP A 303 30.17 0.34 -17.86
N VAL A 304 28.87 0.33 -17.49
CA VAL A 304 28.34 -0.57 -16.47
C VAL A 304 28.01 -1.92 -17.11
N GLU A 305 28.67 -2.97 -16.64
CA GLU A 305 28.39 -4.34 -17.09
C GLU A 305 26.95 -4.77 -16.76
N SER A 306 26.34 -5.51 -17.70
CA SER A 306 24.98 -6.04 -17.61
C SER A 306 24.87 -7.32 -18.44
N SER A 307 23.97 -8.22 -18.05
CA SER A 307 23.66 -9.45 -18.81
C SER A 307 23.18 -9.15 -20.24
N VAL A 308 22.66 -7.95 -20.47
CA VAL A 308 22.14 -7.50 -21.77
C VAL A 308 23.02 -6.44 -22.45
N SER A 309 24.29 -6.31 -22.07
CA SER A 309 25.22 -5.33 -22.69
C SER A 309 25.30 -5.47 -24.21
N HIS A 310 25.20 -6.70 -24.74
CA HIS A 310 25.19 -6.95 -26.20
C HIS A 310 23.95 -6.35 -26.93
N LEU A 311 22.87 -6.07 -26.20
CA LEU A 311 21.66 -5.38 -26.70
C LEU A 311 21.74 -3.86 -26.52
N ALA A 312 22.75 -3.35 -25.82
CA ALA A 312 22.86 -1.93 -25.52
C ALA A 312 23.15 -1.13 -26.80
N LEU A 313 22.46 0.01 -26.98
CA LEU A 313 22.54 0.81 -28.20
C LEU A 313 23.99 1.18 -28.56
N HIS A 314 24.81 1.59 -27.58
CA HIS A 314 26.21 1.96 -27.80
C HIS A 314 27.04 0.76 -28.31
N ASN A 315 26.87 -0.43 -27.72
CA ASN A 315 27.55 -1.65 -28.18
C ASN A 315 27.05 -2.12 -29.57
N MET A 316 25.76 -1.96 -29.85
CA MET A 316 25.21 -2.27 -31.18
C MET A 316 25.75 -1.31 -32.25
N VAL A 317 25.96 -0.03 -31.91
CA VAL A 317 26.60 0.94 -32.79
C VAL A 317 28.04 0.52 -33.06
N ASP A 318 28.80 0.17 -32.02
CA ASP A 318 30.19 -0.26 -32.17
C ASP A 318 30.32 -1.50 -33.07
N ASN A 319 29.44 -2.49 -32.88
CA ASN A 319 29.41 -3.70 -33.70
C ASN A 319 28.93 -3.44 -35.14
N SER A 320 28.04 -2.46 -35.32
CA SER A 320 27.47 -2.12 -36.64
C SER A 320 28.27 -1.05 -37.39
N ALA A 321 29.25 -0.42 -36.76
CA ALA A 321 30.01 0.68 -37.33
C ALA A 321 30.81 0.22 -38.55
N LYS A 322 30.75 1.00 -39.62
CA LYS A 322 31.47 0.77 -40.88
C LYS A 322 32.10 2.07 -41.37
N GLY A 323 33.10 1.97 -42.24
CA GLY A 323 33.74 3.12 -42.86
C GLY A 323 34.38 4.07 -41.85
N GLU A 324 34.13 5.36 -42.03
CA GLU A 324 34.69 6.45 -41.21
C GLU A 324 34.32 6.34 -39.73
N LEU A 325 33.07 5.99 -39.40
CA LEU A 325 32.64 5.85 -38.01
C LEU A 325 33.47 4.79 -37.25
N LYS A 326 33.80 3.66 -37.90
CA LYS A 326 34.63 2.62 -37.27
C LYS A 326 36.06 3.09 -37.03
N LYS A 327 36.61 3.91 -37.94
CA LYS A 327 37.94 4.51 -37.77
C LYS A 327 37.94 5.48 -36.59
N LEU A 328 36.92 6.33 -36.49
CA LEU A 328 36.78 7.30 -35.39
C LEU A 328 36.56 6.63 -34.04
N ILE A 329 35.75 5.57 -33.96
CA ILE A 329 35.57 4.78 -32.72
C ILE A 329 36.91 4.15 -32.30
N LYS A 330 37.64 3.55 -33.25
CA LYS A 330 38.95 2.95 -32.98
C LYS A 330 39.95 4.00 -32.49
N LEU A 331 40.03 5.14 -33.17
CA LEU A 331 40.89 6.27 -32.79
C LEU A 331 40.56 6.75 -31.38
N LYS A 332 39.26 6.94 -31.08
CA LYS A 332 38.80 7.34 -29.75
C LYS A 332 39.18 6.33 -28.67
N ARG A 333 39.17 5.02 -28.96
CA ARG A 333 39.57 3.99 -27.98
C ARG A 333 41.08 3.90 -27.79
N GLU A 334 41.87 4.02 -28.87
CA GLU A 334 43.33 3.91 -28.82
C GLU A 334 44.00 5.16 -28.23
N VAL A 335 43.48 6.33 -28.59
CA VAL A 335 44.03 7.63 -28.16
C VAL A 335 43.31 8.15 -26.90
N GLY A 336 42.12 7.61 -26.60
CA GLY A 336 41.22 8.10 -25.54
C GLY A 336 40.36 9.29 -25.97
N GLU A 337 40.76 10.00 -27.03
CA GLU A 337 40.15 11.26 -27.46
C GLU A 337 40.16 11.47 -28.98
N LEU A 338 39.47 12.52 -29.44
CA LEU A 338 39.34 12.92 -30.83
C LEU A 338 39.62 14.43 -30.98
N SER A 339 40.16 14.83 -32.14
CA SER A 339 40.27 16.26 -32.51
C SER A 339 38.89 16.94 -32.56
N SER A 340 38.82 18.28 -32.60
CA SER A 340 37.55 19.00 -32.68
C SER A 340 36.74 18.59 -33.93
N ASP A 341 37.40 18.52 -35.09
CA ASP A 341 36.78 18.15 -36.35
C ASP A 341 36.34 16.68 -36.36
N ASP A 342 37.20 15.78 -35.87
CA ASP A 342 36.88 14.36 -35.72
C ASP A 342 35.74 14.13 -34.72
N SER A 343 35.68 14.92 -33.64
CA SER A 343 34.61 14.85 -32.65
C SER A 343 33.26 15.25 -33.26
N GLN A 344 33.22 16.29 -34.09
CA GLN A 344 32.01 16.70 -34.79
C GLN A 344 31.56 15.65 -35.81
N ALA A 345 32.49 15.13 -36.62
CA ALA A 345 32.23 14.04 -37.57
C ALA A 345 31.72 12.78 -36.85
N TYR A 346 32.38 12.40 -35.75
CA TYR A 346 32.00 11.29 -34.89
C TYR A 346 30.57 11.45 -34.38
N ILE A 347 30.22 12.59 -33.77
CA ILE A 347 28.86 12.83 -33.22
C ILE A 347 27.80 12.73 -34.33
N LYS A 348 28.08 13.30 -35.51
CA LYS A 348 27.14 13.25 -36.64
C LYS A 348 26.91 11.82 -37.12
N LEU A 349 27.98 11.07 -37.35
CA LEU A 349 27.89 9.68 -37.82
C LEU A 349 27.30 8.75 -36.75
N LEU A 350 27.61 8.98 -35.47
CA LEU A 350 27.05 8.27 -34.33
C LEU A 350 25.53 8.41 -34.32
N ARG A 351 25.01 9.64 -34.38
CA ARG A 351 23.55 9.90 -34.38
C ARG A 351 22.82 9.23 -35.55
N VAL A 352 23.43 9.23 -36.74
CA VAL A 352 22.87 8.54 -37.92
C VAL A 352 22.82 7.03 -37.67
N CYS A 353 23.87 6.45 -37.08
CA CYS A 353 23.90 5.02 -36.77
C CYS A 353 22.89 4.65 -35.68
N GLU A 354 22.81 5.43 -34.60
CA GLU A 354 21.83 5.25 -33.51
C GLU A 354 20.40 5.29 -34.05
N SER A 355 20.07 6.30 -34.86
CA SER A 355 18.75 6.44 -35.48
C SER A 355 18.40 5.25 -36.38
N ARG A 356 19.37 4.76 -37.17
CA ARG A 356 19.19 3.58 -38.04
C ARG A 356 18.95 2.30 -37.23
N ILE A 357 19.58 2.13 -36.08
CA ILE A 357 19.37 0.97 -35.21
C ILE A 357 17.99 1.06 -34.54
N LEU A 358 17.69 2.20 -33.90
CA LEU A 358 16.42 2.44 -33.20
C LEU A 358 15.21 2.34 -34.13
N SER A 359 15.31 2.80 -35.38
CA SER A 359 14.23 2.71 -36.37
C SER A 359 13.92 1.27 -36.82
N LYS A 360 14.90 0.36 -36.75
CA LYS A 360 14.77 -1.05 -37.15
C LYS A 360 14.43 -2.00 -35.99
N ALA A 361 14.41 -1.49 -34.77
CA ALA A 361 14.05 -2.26 -33.59
C ALA A 361 12.57 -2.67 -33.65
N ASP A 362 12.25 -3.84 -33.11
CA ASP A 362 10.86 -4.23 -32.81
C ASP A 362 10.46 -3.67 -31.43
N VAL A 363 11.42 -3.67 -30.49
CA VAL A 363 11.23 -3.24 -29.11
C VAL A 363 12.39 -2.37 -28.65
N VAL A 364 12.08 -1.25 -27.99
CA VAL A 364 13.06 -0.41 -27.30
C VAL A 364 12.85 -0.53 -25.79
N CYS A 365 13.87 -1.00 -25.09
CA CYS A 365 13.87 -1.15 -23.63
C CYS A 365 14.69 -0.03 -22.99
N CYS A 366 14.11 0.73 -22.05
CA CYS A 366 14.83 1.77 -21.29
C CYS A 366 14.20 1.98 -19.92
N THR A 367 14.82 2.77 -19.04
CA THR A 367 14.12 3.18 -17.80
C THR A 367 12.99 4.17 -18.11
N CYS A 368 12.03 4.35 -17.20
CA CYS A 368 10.95 5.34 -17.35
C CYS A 368 11.51 6.75 -17.64
N VAL A 369 12.45 7.22 -16.81
CA VAL A 369 13.18 8.47 -17.06
C VAL A 369 13.98 8.41 -18.37
N GLY A 370 14.58 7.26 -18.69
CA GLY A 370 15.31 7.03 -19.94
C GLY A 370 14.49 7.22 -21.21
N ALA A 371 13.16 7.08 -21.15
CA ALA A 371 12.28 7.26 -22.31
C ALA A 371 12.28 8.70 -22.86
N ALA A 372 12.63 9.69 -22.04
CA ALA A 372 12.81 11.08 -22.47
C ALA A 372 14.21 11.41 -23.00
N ASP A 373 15.07 10.40 -23.24
CA ASP A 373 16.36 10.62 -23.91
C ASP A 373 16.17 11.27 -25.30
N LYS A 374 17.03 12.23 -25.63
CA LYS A 374 16.97 12.98 -26.90
C LYS A 374 17.05 12.07 -28.12
N ARG A 375 17.70 10.90 -28.00
CA ARG A 375 17.78 9.88 -29.06
C ARG A 375 16.42 9.28 -29.42
N LEU A 376 15.43 9.36 -28.51
CA LEU A 376 14.06 8.90 -28.73
C LEU A 376 13.09 10.04 -29.10
N ALA A 377 13.53 11.30 -29.16
CA ALA A 377 12.65 12.46 -29.32
C ALA A 377 11.79 12.42 -30.60
N GLN A 378 12.32 11.84 -31.68
CA GLN A 378 11.64 11.74 -32.98
C GLN A 378 10.80 10.46 -33.13
N LEU A 379 10.77 9.60 -32.12
CA LEU A 379 10.02 8.34 -32.15
C LEU A 379 8.72 8.48 -31.34
N LYS A 380 7.61 8.06 -31.95
CA LYS A 380 6.32 7.85 -31.28
C LYS A 380 6.13 6.36 -31.02
N PHE A 381 5.53 6.03 -29.89
CA PHE A 381 5.27 4.67 -29.45
C PHE A 381 3.79 4.50 -29.14
N ARG A 382 3.07 3.85 -30.06
CA ARG A 382 1.64 3.54 -29.88
C ARG A 382 1.41 2.65 -28.66
N THR A 383 2.30 1.68 -28.46
CA THR A 383 2.21 0.68 -27.39
C THR A 383 3.32 0.92 -26.38
N VAL A 384 2.94 1.08 -25.11
CA VAL A 384 3.86 1.27 -23.99
C VAL A 384 3.55 0.23 -22.92
N LEU A 385 4.54 -0.58 -22.55
CA LEU A 385 4.47 -1.47 -21.38
C LEU A 385 5.44 -0.99 -20.32
N ILE A 386 4.96 -0.85 -19.09
CA ILE A 386 5.75 -0.41 -17.94
C ILE A 386 5.71 -1.51 -16.88
N ASP A 387 6.82 -2.24 -16.71
CA ASP A 387 6.99 -3.25 -15.67
C ASP A 387 7.44 -2.60 -14.36
N GLU A 388 7.10 -3.23 -13.23
CA GLU A 388 7.31 -2.69 -11.88
C GLU A 388 6.79 -1.24 -11.72
N SER A 389 5.68 -0.89 -12.38
CA SER A 389 5.15 0.49 -12.40
C SER A 389 4.72 1.00 -11.03
N THR A 390 4.52 0.11 -10.05
CA THR A 390 4.20 0.48 -8.66
C THR A 390 5.39 1.04 -7.91
N GLN A 391 6.63 0.79 -8.36
CA GLN A 391 7.85 1.37 -7.77
C GLN A 391 8.15 2.80 -8.24
N ALA A 392 7.41 3.30 -9.24
CA ALA A 392 7.64 4.60 -9.85
C ALA A 392 6.59 5.61 -9.36
N SER A 393 7.00 6.87 -9.21
CA SER A 393 6.03 7.95 -8.97
C SER A 393 5.19 8.16 -10.23
N GLU A 394 3.99 8.67 -10.06
CA GLU A 394 3.09 8.89 -11.20
C GLU A 394 3.69 9.81 -12.29
N PRO A 395 4.36 10.94 -11.96
CA PRO A 395 5.08 11.74 -12.96
C PRO A 395 6.20 11.00 -13.68
N GLU A 396 6.85 10.02 -13.04
CA GLU A 396 7.88 9.20 -13.66
C GLU A 396 7.28 8.23 -14.70
N VAL A 397 6.18 7.56 -14.35
CA VAL A 397 5.44 6.64 -15.25
C VAL A 397 4.85 7.39 -16.44
N LEU A 398 4.52 8.67 -16.28
CA LEU A 398 3.97 9.51 -17.35
C LEU A 398 4.98 9.75 -18.48
N ILE A 399 6.29 9.78 -18.19
CA ILE A 399 7.36 10.07 -19.16
C ILE A 399 7.28 9.18 -20.43
N PRO A 400 7.24 7.84 -20.33
CA PRO A 400 7.06 6.98 -21.50
C PRO A 400 5.65 7.05 -22.10
N ILE A 401 4.62 7.35 -21.30
CA ILE A 401 3.22 7.39 -21.77
C ILE A 401 2.99 8.55 -22.75
N VAL A 402 3.57 9.73 -22.49
CA VAL A 402 3.41 10.93 -23.34
C VAL A 402 4.13 10.85 -24.70
N LYS A 403 4.71 9.69 -25.05
CA LYS A 403 5.35 9.43 -26.34
C LYS A 403 4.37 8.99 -27.44
N GLY A 404 3.09 9.35 -27.33
CA GLY A 404 2.04 9.04 -28.30
C GLY A 404 1.27 7.75 -28.00
N ALA A 405 1.15 7.37 -26.72
CA ALA A 405 0.56 6.10 -26.33
C ALA A 405 -0.94 6.01 -26.67
N LYS A 406 -1.31 4.91 -27.33
CA LYS A 406 -2.71 4.49 -27.59
C LYS A 406 -3.06 3.18 -26.88
N GLN A 407 -2.05 2.39 -26.51
CA GLN A 407 -2.19 1.20 -25.70
C GLN A 407 -1.13 1.22 -24.58
N VAL A 408 -1.58 1.18 -23.32
CA VAL A 408 -0.74 1.25 -22.11
C VAL A 408 -0.99 0.02 -21.25
N ILE A 409 0.09 -0.66 -20.88
CA ILE A 409 0.06 -1.81 -19.97
C ILE A 409 0.92 -1.47 -18.76
N LEU A 410 0.30 -1.38 -17.59
CA LEU A 410 0.98 -1.18 -16.32
C LEU A 410 1.06 -2.50 -15.58
N VAL A 411 2.27 -2.95 -15.27
CA VAL A 411 2.51 -4.22 -14.57
C VAL A 411 3.19 -3.90 -13.24
N GLY A 412 2.68 -4.43 -12.15
CA GLY A 412 3.23 -4.12 -10.83
C GLY A 412 2.54 -4.87 -9.70
N ASP A 413 2.86 -4.48 -8.48
CA ASP A 413 2.23 -5.02 -7.27
C ASP A 413 2.24 -3.99 -6.15
N HIS A 414 1.06 -3.45 -5.82
CA HIS A 414 0.90 -2.40 -4.81
C HIS A 414 1.14 -2.90 -3.37
N GLN A 415 1.23 -4.22 -3.19
CA GLN A 415 1.62 -4.84 -1.91
C GLN A 415 3.14 -4.98 -1.75
N GLN A 416 3.92 -4.64 -2.79
CA GLN A 416 5.38 -4.50 -2.74
C GLN A 416 5.77 -3.01 -2.69
N LEU A 417 7.08 -2.72 -2.71
CA LEU A 417 7.58 -1.36 -2.53
C LEU A 417 7.00 -0.37 -3.55
N GLY A 418 6.64 0.80 -3.02
CA GLY A 418 6.27 1.99 -3.78
C GLY A 418 7.48 2.86 -4.13
N PRO A 419 7.26 4.04 -4.75
CA PRO A 419 8.33 5.00 -5.01
C PRO A 419 8.99 5.51 -3.74
N VAL A 420 10.30 5.76 -3.83
CA VAL A 420 11.11 6.38 -2.77
C VAL A 420 11.01 7.89 -2.94
N ILE A 421 10.30 8.55 -2.01
CA ILE A 421 10.16 10.01 -1.93
C ILE A 421 10.90 10.48 -0.69
N LEU A 422 11.90 11.34 -0.87
CA LEU A 422 12.78 11.83 0.18
C LEU A 422 12.13 12.97 0.99
N ASP A 423 11.45 13.88 0.30
CA ASP A 423 10.71 14.97 0.94
C ASP A 423 9.41 14.46 1.55
N ARG A 424 9.27 14.64 2.87
CA ARG A 424 8.10 14.18 3.60
C ARG A 424 6.85 14.97 3.23
N LYS A 425 6.96 16.27 2.94
CA LYS A 425 5.80 17.10 2.57
C LYS A 425 5.21 16.60 1.24
N ALA A 426 6.06 16.37 0.23
CA ALA A 426 5.66 15.81 -1.05
C ALA A 426 5.11 14.38 -0.93
N ALA A 427 5.73 13.54 -0.09
CA ALA A 427 5.26 12.18 0.17
C ALA A 427 3.85 12.17 0.81
N ASP A 428 3.60 13.05 1.77
CA ASP A 428 2.32 13.13 2.46
C ASP A 428 1.22 13.79 1.63
N ALA A 429 1.58 14.73 0.76
CA ALA A 429 0.68 15.29 -0.26
C ALA A 429 0.34 14.29 -1.39
N GLY A 430 0.99 13.12 -1.42
CA GLY A 430 0.59 11.97 -2.23
C GLY A 430 1.55 11.57 -3.34
N LEU A 431 2.72 12.18 -3.48
CA LEU A 431 3.71 11.81 -4.50
C LEU A 431 4.19 10.34 -4.36
N LYS A 432 4.01 9.74 -3.19
CA LYS A 432 4.29 8.33 -2.90
C LYS A 432 3.27 7.35 -3.51
N GLN A 433 2.13 7.83 -3.99
CA GLN A 433 1.12 7.03 -4.68
C GLN A 433 1.52 6.86 -6.14
N SER A 434 1.65 5.61 -6.58
CA SER A 434 1.92 5.29 -7.98
C SER A 434 0.66 5.46 -8.84
N LEU A 435 0.85 5.68 -10.15
CA LEU A 435 -0.26 5.72 -11.12
C LEU A 435 -1.10 4.43 -11.08
N PHE A 436 -0.43 3.28 -10.88
CA PHE A 436 -1.09 1.98 -10.77
C PHE A 436 -2.07 1.98 -9.59
N GLU A 437 -1.64 2.43 -8.40
CA GLU A 437 -2.49 2.51 -7.21
C GLU A 437 -3.65 3.48 -7.40
N ARG A 438 -3.40 4.68 -7.93
CA ARG A 438 -4.46 5.67 -8.17
C ARG A 438 -5.54 5.14 -9.11
N LEU A 439 -5.15 4.46 -10.19
CA LEU A 439 -6.10 3.83 -11.12
C LEU A 439 -6.91 2.71 -10.45
N VAL A 440 -6.29 1.89 -9.58
CA VAL A 440 -7.01 0.88 -8.79
C VAL A 440 -8.04 1.54 -7.88
N PHE A 441 -7.68 2.63 -7.18
CA PHE A 441 -8.61 3.39 -6.34
C PHE A 441 -9.74 4.06 -7.13
N LEU A 442 -9.50 4.43 -8.39
CA LEU A 442 -10.53 4.91 -9.32
C LEU A 442 -11.48 3.80 -9.83
N GLY A 443 -11.26 2.55 -9.43
CA GLY A 443 -12.10 1.41 -9.78
C GLY A 443 -11.62 0.62 -11.00
N HIS A 444 -10.41 0.88 -11.50
CA HIS A 444 -9.82 0.00 -12.51
C HIS A 444 -9.44 -1.35 -11.89
N VAL A 445 -10.04 -2.43 -12.38
CA VAL A 445 -9.79 -3.77 -11.87
C VAL A 445 -8.49 -4.32 -12.48
N PRO A 446 -7.45 -4.59 -11.68
CA PRO A 446 -6.23 -5.20 -12.18
C PRO A 446 -6.44 -6.69 -12.46
N ILE A 447 -5.81 -7.20 -13.50
CA ILE A 447 -5.76 -8.62 -13.80
C ILE A 447 -4.71 -9.25 -12.87
N ARG A 448 -5.14 -10.12 -11.96
CA ARG A 448 -4.25 -10.75 -10.99
C ARG A 448 -3.65 -12.04 -11.53
N LEU A 449 -2.35 -12.20 -11.39
CA LEU A 449 -1.67 -13.50 -11.55
C LEU A 449 -1.70 -14.24 -10.22
N GLU A 450 -2.08 -15.52 -10.22
CA GLU A 450 -2.50 -16.21 -8.98
C GLU A 450 -1.56 -17.32 -8.52
N VAL A 451 -0.68 -17.83 -9.38
CA VAL A 451 0.17 -19.00 -9.10
C VAL A 451 1.64 -18.59 -9.04
N GLN A 452 2.30 -18.80 -7.90
CA GLN A 452 3.72 -18.52 -7.69
C GLN A 452 4.60 -19.73 -8.03
N TYR A 453 5.72 -19.49 -8.70
CA TYR A 453 6.69 -20.52 -9.13
C TYR A 453 8.09 -20.30 -8.56
N ARG A 454 8.25 -19.42 -7.56
CA ARG A 454 9.56 -19.07 -7.00
C ARG A 454 9.90 -19.91 -5.78
N MET A 455 9.06 -19.84 -4.76
CA MET A 455 9.42 -20.18 -3.38
C MET A 455 8.89 -21.54 -2.97
N HIS A 456 9.59 -22.21 -2.06
CA HIS A 456 9.06 -23.36 -1.33
C HIS A 456 7.68 -23.02 -0.70
N PRO A 457 6.67 -23.92 -0.69
CA PRO A 457 5.33 -23.64 -0.18
C PRO A 457 5.26 -23.05 1.24
N CYS A 458 6.16 -23.44 2.15
CA CYS A 458 6.18 -22.87 3.50
C CYS A 458 6.59 -21.39 3.52
N LEU A 459 7.43 -20.95 2.57
CA LEU A 459 7.91 -19.57 2.49
C LEU A 459 6.83 -18.63 1.95
N SER A 460 5.95 -19.13 1.08
CA SER A 460 4.84 -18.35 0.51
C SER A 460 3.64 -18.23 1.44
N GLU A 461 3.51 -19.10 2.45
CA GLU A 461 2.36 -19.18 3.36
C GLU A 461 2.09 -17.85 4.07
N PHE A 462 3.08 -17.32 4.81
CA PHE A 462 2.90 -16.06 5.54
C PHE A 462 2.65 -14.87 4.60
N PRO A 463 3.44 -14.64 3.53
CA PRO A 463 3.17 -13.54 2.60
C PRO A 463 1.80 -13.65 1.92
N SER A 464 1.39 -14.86 1.51
CA SER A 464 0.09 -15.12 0.90
C SER A 464 -1.04 -14.67 1.83
N ASN A 465 -1.01 -15.14 3.08
CA ASN A 465 -2.06 -14.86 4.05
C ASN A 465 -2.09 -13.38 4.49
N MET A 466 -0.91 -12.78 4.72
CA MET A 466 -0.81 -11.43 5.27
C MET A 466 -0.96 -10.30 4.26
N PHE A 467 -0.49 -10.49 3.02
CA PHE A 467 -0.47 -9.43 2.00
C PHE A 467 -1.41 -9.71 0.82
N TYR A 468 -1.83 -10.97 0.62
CA TYR A 468 -2.63 -11.38 -0.54
C TYR A 468 -3.89 -12.18 -0.18
N GLU A 469 -4.37 -12.07 1.08
CA GLU A 469 -5.64 -12.65 1.54
C GLU A 469 -5.74 -14.18 1.34
N GLY A 470 -4.59 -14.88 1.34
CA GLY A 470 -4.51 -16.32 1.10
C GLY A 470 -4.78 -16.73 -0.36
N SER A 471 -4.85 -15.78 -1.30
CA SER A 471 -5.18 -16.05 -2.71
C SER A 471 -4.02 -16.57 -3.56
N LEU A 472 -2.78 -16.51 -3.05
CA LEU A 472 -1.59 -16.95 -3.78
C LEU A 472 -1.45 -18.47 -3.71
N GLN A 473 -1.49 -19.12 -4.88
CA GLN A 473 -1.34 -20.58 -5.02
C GLN A 473 0.11 -20.96 -5.34
N ASN A 474 0.51 -22.18 -5.01
CA ASN A 474 1.84 -22.70 -5.30
C ASN A 474 1.83 -23.52 -6.59
N GLY A 475 2.61 -23.09 -7.58
CA GLY A 475 2.86 -23.83 -8.83
C GLY A 475 4.09 -24.72 -8.77
N VAL A 476 4.72 -24.81 -7.60
CA VAL A 476 5.87 -25.66 -7.29
C VAL A 476 5.58 -26.40 -5.98
N THR A 477 6.06 -27.63 -5.88
CA THR A 477 5.90 -28.48 -4.71
C THR A 477 7.06 -28.28 -3.73
N SER A 478 6.95 -28.89 -2.54
CA SER A 478 8.08 -28.95 -1.59
C SER A 478 9.29 -29.65 -2.21
N ASP A 479 9.06 -30.76 -2.92
CA ASP A 479 10.10 -31.57 -3.56
C ASP A 479 10.86 -30.80 -4.65
N ASP A 480 10.18 -29.94 -5.42
CA ASP A 480 10.79 -29.03 -6.40
C ASP A 480 11.73 -27.99 -5.74
N ARG A 481 11.68 -27.86 -4.41
CA ARG A 481 12.37 -26.84 -3.62
C ARG A 481 13.21 -27.43 -2.50
N VAL A 482 13.73 -28.64 -2.70
CA VAL A 482 14.78 -29.26 -1.89
C VAL A 482 16.12 -29.18 -2.62
N VAL A 483 17.19 -28.85 -1.91
CA VAL A 483 18.55 -28.93 -2.45
C VAL A 483 19.14 -30.30 -2.14
N SER A 484 19.39 -31.10 -3.17
CA SER A 484 19.96 -32.44 -3.03
C SER A 484 21.36 -32.39 -2.40
N GLY A 485 21.57 -33.15 -1.32
CA GLY A 485 22.86 -33.27 -0.64
C GLY A 485 23.20 -32.16 0.36
N ALA A 486 22.38 -31.11 0.48
CA ALA A 486 22.57 -30.08 1.49
C ALA A 486 22.10 -30.58 2.87
N MET A 487 22.94 -30.46 3.90
CA MET A 487 22.62 -30.86 5.28
C MET A 487 22.53 -29.65 6.22
N PHE A 488 21.99 -28.53 5.72
CA PHE A 488 21.85 -27.32 6.51
C PHE A 488 20.97 -27.61 7.74
N PRO A 489 21.35 -27.17 8.95
CA PRO A 489 20.66 -27.52 10.20
C PRO A 489 19.36 -26.72 10.37
N TRP A 490 18.36 -27.00 9.53
CA TRP A 490 17.02 -26.44 9.70
C TRP A 490 16.42 -26.92 11.02
N PRO A 491 15.81 -26.03 11.84
CA PRO A 491 15.15 -26.44 13.09
C PRO A 491 14.08 -27.51 12.89
N VAL A 492 13.38 -27.42 11.75
CA VAL A 492 12.39 -28.39 11.29
C VAL A 492 12.77 -28.76 9.84
N PRO A 493 13.14 -30.02 9.55
CA PRO A 493 13.72 -30.42 8.26
C PRO A 493 12.87 -30.08 7.03
N GLU A 494 11.55 -30.20 7.13
CA GLU A 494 10.60 -29.98 6.02
C GLU A 494 10.26 -28.50 5.79
N THR A 495 10.72 -27.61 6.67
CA THR A 495 10.46 -26.17 6.57
C THR A 495 11.78 -25.43 6.48
N PRO A 496 12.26 -25.11 5.26
CA PRO A 496 13.54 -24.42 5.06
C PRO A 496 13.45 -22.93 5.41
N MET A 497 13.05 -22.62 6.64
CA MET A 497 13.05 -21.27 7.20
C MET A 497 13.38 -21.29 8.69
N MET A 498 14.05 -20.24 9.16
CA MET A 498 14.21 -20.00 10.60
C MET A 498 14.28 -18.52 10.94
N PHE A 499 13.77 -18.17 12.11
CA PHE A 499 14.04 -16.91 12.78
C PHE A 499 15.05 -17.18 13.89
N TRP A 500 16.28 -16.72 13.72
CA TRP A 500 17.35 -16.84 14.70
C TRP A 500 17.40 -15.58 15.57
N ALA A 501 16.97 -15.73 16.81
CA ALA A 501 16.88 -14.66 17.78
C ALA A 501 18.26 -14.23 18.28
N ASN A 502 18.64 -12.99 17.94
CA ASN A 502 19.90 -12.38 18.31
C ASN A 502 19.67 -11.23 19.31
N TYR A 503 20.35 -11.27 20.44
CA TYR A 503 20.18 -10.29 21.53
C TYR A 503 21.32 -9.25 21.60
N GLY A 504 22.09 -9.08 20.52
CA GLY A 504 23.07 -8.01 20.39
C GLY A 504 22.42 -6.63 20.37
N ARG A 505 23.18 -5.59 20.75
CA ARG A 505 22.72 -4.19 20.72
C ARG A 505 23.00 -3.55 19.35
N GLU A 506 22.15 -2.60 18.97
CA GLU A 506 22.43 -1.74 17.80
C GLU A 506 23.49 -0.68 18.14
N GLU A 507 24.31 -0.35 17.16
CA GLU A 507 25.31 0.72 17.20
C GLU A 507 25.06 1.69 16.04
N LEU A 508 25.36 2.97 16.24
CA LEU A 508 25.40 3.95 15.16
C LEU A 508 26.60 3.65 14.25
N SER A 509 26.39 3.72 12.94
CA SER A 509 27.47 3.59 11.96
C SER A 509 28.44 4.77 12.04
N GLY A 510 29.64 4.61 11.45
CA GLY A 510 30.62 5.68 11.34
C GLY A 510 30.10 6.94 10.62
N SER A 511 29.10 6.79 9.74
CA SER A 511 28.43 7.91 9.06
C SER A 511 27.44 8.69 9.94
N GLY A 512 27.13 8.22 11.16
CA GLY A 512 26.22 8.88 12.10
C GLY A 512 24.73 8.79 11.75
N ASN A 513 24.37 8.40 10.52
CA ASN A 513 22.99 8.38 10.01
C ASN A 513 22.40 6.97 9.78
N SER A 514 23.17 5.91 10.05
CA SER A 514 22.74 4.52 9.88
C SER A 514 23.05 3.68 11.12
N TYR A 515 22.64 2.40 11.11
CA TYR A 515 22.81 1.48 12.23
C TYR A 515 23.50 0.20 11.78
N LEU A 516 24.25 -0.42 12.69
CA LEU A 516 24.84 -1.75 12.52
C LEU A 516 24.65 -2.59 13.79
N ASN A 517 24.76 -3.91 13.64
CA ASN A 517 24.69 -4.87 14.73
C ASN A 517 25.74 -5.96 14.52
N ARG A 518 26.80 -5.93 15.34
CA ARG A 518 27.96 -6.81 15.22
C ARG A 518 27.62 -8.28 15.46
N VAL A 519 26.69 -8.55 16.39
CA VAL A 519 26.28 -9.92 16.72
C VAL A 519 25.51 -10.53 15.55
N GLU A 520 24.59 -9.78 14.95
CA GLU A 520 23.92 -10.22 13.73
C GLU A 520 24.93 -10.44 12.59
N ALA A 521 25.87 -9.54 12.38
CA ALA A 521 26.87 -9.66 11.32
C ALA A 521 27.74 -10.93 11.46
N MET A 522 28.20 -11.22 12.69
CA MET A 522 28.95 -12.44 12.98
C MET A 522 28.12 -13.70 12.70
N ASN A 523 26.83 -13.69 13.04
CA ASN A 523 25.95 -14.83 12.79
C ASN A 523 25.56 -14.96 11.31
N VAL A 524 25.49 -13.87 10.55
CA VAL A 524 25.35 -13.89 9.08
C VAL A 524 26.53 -14.61 8.44
N GLU A 525 27.77 -14.25 8.81
CA GLU A 525 28.98 -14.93 8.31
C GLU A 525 28.94 -16.43 8.61
N ARG A 526 28.54 -16.83 9.82
CA ARG A 526 28.42 -18.25 10.20
C ARG A 526 27.43 -19.03 9.33
N ILE A 527 26.28 -18.42 9.00
CA ILE A 527 25.30 -19.03 8.10
C ILE A 527 25.90 -19.21 6.71
N ILE A 528 26.55 -18.18 6.16
CA ILE A 528 27.19 -18.23 4.84
C ILE A 528 28.24 -19.34 4.82
N THR A 529 29.10 -19.40 5.84
CA THR A 529 30.11 -20.44 6.01
C THR A 529 29.49 -21.84 6.05
N ARG A 530 28.36 -22.02 6.74
CA ARG A 530 27.66 -23.32 6.80
C ARG A 530 27.08 -23.69 5.44
N LEU A 531 26.48 -22.74 4.71
CA LEU A 531 25.96 -22.95 3.35
C LEU A 531 27.08 -23.32 2.36
N PHE A 532 28.24 -22.67 2.45
CA PHE A 532 29.42 -23.04 1.65
C PHE A 532 29.90 -24.46 1.93
N LYS A 533 29.87 -24.90 3.20
CA LYS A 533 30.19 -26.29 3.57
C LYS A 533 29.17 -27.30 3.02
N ASP A 534 27.93 -26.88 2.75
CA ASP A 534 26.90 -27.70 2.09
C ASP A 534 26.97 -27.61 0.55
N GLY A 535 28.03 -27.01 -0.01
CA GLY A 535 28.24 -26.92 -1.47
C GLY A 535 27.41 -25.85 -2.17
N ILE A 536 26.78 -24.94 -1.43
CA ILE A 536 26.03 -23.82 -2.02
C ILE A 536 27.01 -22.77 -2.52
N LYS A 537 26.78 -22.26 -3.74
CA LYS A 537 27.66 -21.27 -4.37
C LYS A 537 27.34 -19.83 -3.93
N PRO A 538 28.30 -18.89 -3.99
CA PRO A 538 28.07 -17.48 -3.64
C PRO A 538 26.90 -16.83 -4.40
N GLU A 539 26.82 -17.08 -5.71
CA GLU A 539 25.77 -16.55 -6.60
C GLU A 539 24.35 -16.96 -6.17
N GLN A 540 24.21 -18.06 -5.42
CA GLN A 540 22.94 -18.60 -4.92
C GLN A 540 22.50 -17.98 -3.59
N ILE A 541 23.37 -17.20 -2.94
CA ILE A 541 23.13 -16.60 -1.62
C ILE A 541 22.92 -15.09 -1.77
N GLY A 542 21.94 -14.54 -1.05
CA GLY A 542 21.76 -13.10 -0.92
C GLY A 542 21.57 -12.69 0.54
N VAL A 543 22.19 -11.59 0.94
CA VAL A 543 22.01 -10.97 2.25
C VAL A 543 21.27 -9.65 2.09
N ILE A 544 20.16 -9.52 2.81
CA ILE A 544 19.31 -8.34 2.81
C ILE A 544 19.41 -7.68 4.18
N THR A 545 19.69 -6.38 4.20
CA THR A 545 19.64 -5.58 5.43
C THR A 545 19.04 -4.20 5.16
N PRO A 546 18.14 -3.65 6.02
CA PRO A 546 17.54 -2.34 5.79
C PRO A 546 18.51 -1.18 5.97
N TYR A 547 19.66 -1.40 6.61
CA TYR A 547 20.57 -0.34 7.04
C TYR A 547 21.89 -0.40 6.26
N GLU A 548 22.24 0.72 5.62
CA GLU A 548 23.49 0.87 4.88
C GLU A 548 24.73 0.66 5.76
N GLY A 549 24.68 1.12 7.01
CA GLY A 549 25.75 0.87 7.99
C GLY A 549 26.00 -0.62 8.23
N GLN A 550 24.95 -1.42 8.31
CA GLN A 550 25.07 -2.88 8.42
C GLN A 550 25.59 -3.51 7.12
N ARG A 551 25.14 -3.04 5.95
CA ARG A 551 25.59 -3.55 4.65
C ARG A 551 27.10 -3.37 4.51
N ALA A 552 27.58 -2.14 4.74
CA ALA A 552 29.00 -1.81 4.67
C ALA A 552 29.82 -2.60 5.70
N TYR A 553 29.32 -2.68 6.94
CA TYR A 553 29.98 -3.45 7.99
C TYR A 553 30.07 -4.94 7.64
N LEU A 554 29.03 -5.55 7.07
CA LEU A 554 29.03 -6.94 6.64
C LEU A 554 30.09 -7.21 5.57
N VAL A 555 30.20 -6.35 4.55
CA VAL A 555 31.22 -6.46 3.50
C VAL A 555 32.63 -6.39 4.09
N GLN A 556 32.89 -5.40 4.95
CA GLN A 556 34.18 -5.25 5.62
C GLN A 556 34.47 -6.40 6.60
N PHE A 557 33.46 -6.85 7.33
CA PHE A 557 33.60 -7.93 8.30
C PHE A 557 33.95 -9.24 7.60
N MET A 558 33.28 -9.56 6.48
CA MET A 558 33.56 -10.77 5.71
C MET A 558 34.92 -10.74 5.01
N SER A 559 35.40 -9.58 4.56
CA SER A 559 36.73 -9.49 3.93
C SER A 559 37.88 -9.75 4.92
N ILE A 560 37.70 -9.38 6.19
CA ILE A 560 38.73 -9.51 7.23
C ILE A 560 38.60 -10.84 7.99
N ASN A 561 37.38 -11.22 8.38
CA ASN A 561 37.10 -12.29 9.35
C ASN A 561 36.50 -13.55 8.71
N SER A 562 36.64 -13.75 7.40
CA SER A 562 36.22 -14.97 6.70
C SER A 562 36.77 -16.22 7.38
N THR A 563 35.90 -17.13 7.84
CA THR A 563 36.33 -18.38 8.49
C THR A 563 37.08 -19.30 7.51
N LEU A 564 36.67 -19.33 6.24
CA LEU A 564 37.31 -20.11 5.18
C LEU A 564 38.30 -19.21 4.43
N LEU A 565 39.55 -19.17 4.88
CA LEU A 565 40.60 -18.31 4.31
C LEU A 565 40.81 -18.54 2.80
N ASP A 566 40.73 -19.80 2.36
CA ASP A 566 40.90 -20.20 0.95
C ASP A 566 39.72 -19.77 0.06
N LYS A 567 38.61 -19.32 0.66
CA LYS A 567 37.37 -18.92 -0.02
C LYS A 567 37.03 -17.44 0.17
N ARG A 568 38.00 -16.60 0.54
CA ARG A 568 37.78 -15.16 0.75
C ARG A 568 37.09 -14.47 -0.42
N ASP A 569 37.53 -14.77 -1.63
CA ASP A 569 36.94 -14.22 -2.86
C ASP A 569 35.47 -14.64 -3.02
N GLU A 570 35.13 -15.90 -2.66
CA GLU A 570 33.75 -16.40 -2.68
C GLU A 570 32.83 -15.62 -1.72
N TYR A 571 33.30 -15.13 -0.56
CA TYR A 571 32.48 -14.28 0.32
C TYR A 571 32.18 -12.92 -0.32
N LEU A 572 33.13 -12.36 -1.07
CA LEU A 572 32.97 -11.06 -1.74
C LEU A 572 31.99 -11.14 -2.92
N GLU A 573 31.80 -12.33 -3.48
CA GLU A 573 30.80 -12.60 -4.52
C GLU A 573 29.36 -12.72 -3.97
N VAL A 574 29.19 -12.90 -2.65
CA VAL A 574 27.85 -12.93 -2.03
C VAL A 574 27.20 -11.55 -2.12
N GLU A 575 25.99 -11.50 -2.65
CA GLU A 575 25.28 -10.25 -2.85
C GLU A 575 24.70 -9.72 -1.53
N ILE A 576 25.27 -8.62 -1.01
CA ILE A 576 24.81 -7.94 0.23
C ILE A 576 24.24 -6.57 -0.12
N THR A 577 22.94 -6.38 0.04
CA THR A 577 22.28 -5.12 -0.33
C THR A 577 21.02 -4.82 0.47
N SER A 578 20.40 -3.67 0.22
CA SER A 578 19.15 -3.27 0.86
C SER A 578 17.93 -3.97 0.26
N VAL A 579 16.81 -3.96 0.99
CA VAL A 579 15.53 -4.52 0.52
C VAL A 579 15.11 -3.87 -0.81
N ASP A 580 15.23 -2.54 -0.91
CA ASP A 580 14.87 -1.75 -2.08
C ASP A 580 15.68 -2.16 -3.32
N ALA A 581 16.99 -2.38 -3.15
CA ALA A 581 17.87 -2.78 -4.24
C ALA A 581 17.67 -4.25 -4.68
N PHE A 582 17.14 -5.10 -3.79
CA PHE A 582 16.83 -6.51 -4.06
C PHE A 582 15.52 -6.71 -4.83
N GLN A 583 14.70 -5.68 -4.97
CA GLN A 583 13.42 -5.81 -5.63
C GLN A 583 13.59 -6.22 -7.11
N GLY A 584 12.73 -7.14 -7.56
CA GLY A 584 12.85 -7.76 -8.89
C GLY A 584 13.92 -8.86 -9.01
N ARG A 585 14.76 -9.05 -7.99
CA ARG A 585 15.74 -10.16 -7.91
C ARG A 585 15.20 -11.33 -7.10
N GLU A 586 15.89 -12.47 -7.18
CA GLU A 586 15.65 -13.68 -6.40
C GLU A 586 16.97 -14.42 -6.17
N LYS A 587 17.06 -15.19 -5.09
CA LYS A 587 18.19 -16.07 -4.76
C LYS A 587 17.68 -17.40 -4.25
N ASP A 588 18.54 -18.40 -4.26
CA ASP A 588 18.19 -19.70 -3.70
C ASP A 588 18.06 -19.61 -2.18
N PHE A 589 19.00 -18.93 -1.52
CA PHE A 589 18.97 -18.67 -0.08
C PHE A 589 19.02 -17.17 0.21
N ILE A 590 18.17 -16.71 1.12
CA ILE A 590 18.16 -15.32 1.60
C ILE A 590 18.41 -15.27 3.09
N ILE A 591 19.31 -14.39 3.49
CA ILE A 591 19.61 -14.06 4.87
C ILE A 591 19.14 -12.62 5.13
N LEU A 592 18.21 -12.42 6.05
CA LEU A 592 17.69 -11.10 6.43
C LEU A 592 18.27 -10.68 7.79
N SER A 593 19.09 -9.64 7.84
CA SER A 593 19.56 -9.01 9.09
C SER A 593 18.67 -7.82 9.44
N CYS A 594 18.03 -7.86 10.60
CA CYS A 594 17.08 -6.83 11.05
C CYS A 594 17.77 -5.65 11.73
N VAL A 595 18.95 -5.85 12.32
CA VAL A 595 19.79 -4.85 13.00
C VAL A 595 19.22 -4.29 14.31
N ARG A 596 17.96 -3.85 14.29
CA ARG A 596 17.35 -3.04 15.35
C ARG A 596 17.18 -3.82 16.65
N ALA A 597 17.75 -3.26 17.70
CA ALA A 597 17.80 -3.80 19.05
C ALA A 597 17.99 -2.65 20.06
N ASN A 598 16.91 -1.96 20.38
CA ASN A 598 16.90 -0.83 21.32
C ASN A 598 15.77 -0.93 22.36
N ASP A 599 15.96 -0.27 23.49
CA ASP A 599 15.02 -0.26 24.62
C ASP A 599 13.73 0.52 24.30
N SER A 600 13.80 1.48 23.38
CA SER A 600 12.63 2.23 22.91
C SER A 600 11.74 1.43 21.94
N GLN A 601 12.18 0.23 21.54
CA GLN A 601 11.53 -0.67 20.58
C GLN A 601 11.10 0.03 19.28
N SER A 602 11.89 1.01 18.84
CA SER A 602 11.71 1.68 17.55
C SER A 602 12.41 0.88 16.46
N ILE A 603 11.69 0.53 15.40
CA ILE A 603 12.23 -0.30 14.30
C ILE A 603 12.42 0.49 13.00
N GLY A 604 12.07 1.78 12.98
CA GLY A 604 12.25 2.68 11.83
C GLY A 604 11.69 2.09 10.52
N PHE A 605 12.56 1.98 9.51
CA PHE A 605 12.24 1.49 8.16
C PHE A 605 11.67 0.07 8.11
N LEU A 606 11.89 -0.77 9.14
CA LEU A 606 11.29 -2.10 9.23
C LEU A 606 9.77 -2.08 9.44
N SER A 607 9.19 -0.92 9.75
CA SER A 607 7.74 -0.80 9.99
C SER A 607 6.87 -0.85 8.73
N ASP A 608 7.44 -0.65 7.54
CA ASP A 608 6.71 -0.71 6.26
C ASP A 608 6.35 -2.17 5.90
N PRO A 609 5.06 -2.54 5.84
CA PRO A 609 4.61 -3.88 5.45
C PRO A 609 5.14 -4.34 4.09
N ARG A 610 5.28 -3.40 3.14
CA ARG A 610 5.70 -3.68 1.77
C ARG A 610 7.17 -4.08 1.70
N ARG A 611 8.02 -3.45 2.51
CA ARG A 611 9.45 -3.82 2.66
C ARG A 611 9.57 -5.24 3.19
N LEU A 612 8.80 -5.57 4.23
CA LEU A 612 8.81 -6.92 4.78
C LEU A 612 8.33 -7.96 3.75
N ASN A 613 7.24 -7.68 3.03
CA ASN A 613 6.76 -8.55 1.97
C ASN A 613 7.84 -8.82 0.90
N VAL A 614 8.53 -7.77 0.44
CA VAL A 614 9.64 -7.93 -0.51
C VAL A 614 10.73 -8.82 0.08
N ALA A 615 11.20 -8.53 1.31
CA ALA A 615 12.28 -9.26 1.97
C ALA A 615 11.96 -10.76 2.15
N LEU A 616 10.74 -11.10 2.57
CA LEU A 616 10.30 -12.48 2.79
C LEU A 616 10.16 -13.28 1.47
N THR A 617 10.02 -12.59 0.33
CA THR A 617 9.66 -13.23 -0.95
C THR A 617 10.79 -13.28 -1.98
N ARG A 618 12.04 -13.12 -1.53
CA ARG A 618 13.24 -13.20 -2.38
C ARG A 618 13.84 -14.60 -2.49
N ALA A 619 13.63 -15.47 -1.51
CA ALA A 619 14.20 -16.81 -1.45
C ALA A 619 13.44 -17.83 -2.29
N LYS A 620 14.15 -18.73 -2.98
CA LYS A 620 13.54 -19.90 -3.64
C LYS A 620 13.49 -21.11 -2.72
N TYR A 621 14.64 -21.45 -2.11
CA TYR A 621 14.83 -22.67 -1.33
C TYR A 621 14.82 -22.42 0.17
N GLY A 622 15.49 -21.37 0.68
CA GLY A 622 15.57 -21.16 2.13
C GLY A 622 15.63 -19.70 2.59
N LEU A 623 15.00 -19.41 3.73
CA LEU A 623 14.93 -18.06 4.33
C LEU A 623 15.43 -18.06 5.78
N LEU A 624 16.47 -17.30 6.06
CA LEU A 624 17.03 -17.15 7.41
C LEU A 624 16.88 -15.71 7.88
N VAL A 625 16.12 -15.49 8.95
CA VAL A 625 15.91 -14.16 9.52
C VAL A 625 16.68 -14.04 10.82
N LEU A 626 17.56 -13.04 10.93
CA LEU A 626 18.28 -12.70 12.15
C LEU A 626 17.73 -11.38 12.68
N GLY A 627 17.38 -11.35 13.95
CA GLY A 627 16.89 -10.14 14.57
C GLY A 627 16.63 -10.30 16.05
N ASN A 628 16.36 -9.19 16.74
CA ASN A 628 15.98 -9.19 18.14
C ASN A 628 14.46 -9.25 18.29
N PRO A 629 13.86 -10.38 18.72
CA PRO A 629 12.41 -10.50 18.84
C PRO A 629 11.81 -9.49 19.83
N ARG A 630 12.58 -9.05 20.84
CA ARG A 630 12.11 -8.09 21.86
C ARG A 630 11.88 -6.69 21.29
N ALA A 631 12.68 -6.29 20.30
CA ALA A 631 12.50 -5.02 19.61
C ALA A 631 11.37 -5.12 18.56
N LEU A 632 11.31 -6.23 17.83
CA LEU A 632 10.41 -6.42 16.70
C LEU A 632 8.96 -6.69 17.11
N CYS A 633 8.71 -7.38 18.24
CA CYS A 633 7.35 -7.78 18.66
C CYS A 633 6.40 -6.63 19.04
N ARG A 634 6.90 -5.40 19.13
CA ARG A 634 6.06 -4.20 19.31
C ARG A 634 5.27 -3.85 18.05
N ASN A 635 5.85 -4.09 16.88
CA ASN A 635 5.16 -3.90 15.61
C ASN A 635 4.22 -5.10 15.37
N LYS A 636 2.94 -4.83 15.08
CA LYS A 636 1.91 -5.87 14.93
C LYS A 636 2.25 -6.91 13.86
N LEU A 637 2.77 -6.45 12.72
CA LEU A 637 3.09 -7.32 11.59
C LEU A 637 4.29 -8.23 11.92
N TRP A 638 5.35 -7.66 12.48
CA TRP A 638 6.50 -8.44 12.96
C TRP A 638 6.13 -9.41 14.07
N ASN A 639 5.23 -9.02 14.97
CA ASN A 639 4.72 -9.92 16.01
C ASN A 639 3.95 -11.10 15.41
N HIS A 640 3.12 -10.89 14.39
CA HIS A 640 2.47 -11.98 13.67
C HIS A 640 3.50 -12.89 12.97
N LEU A 641 4.55 -12.30 12.38
CA LEU A 641 5.64 -13.08 11.78
C LEU A 641 6.34 -13.95 12.84
N LEU A 642 6.72 -13.38 13.97
CA LEU A 642 7.36 -14.12 15.07
C LEU A 642 6.45 -15.24 15.62
N ILE A 643 5.15 -14.99 15.75
CA ILE A 643 4.18 -16.01 16.14
C ILE A 643 4.13 -17.14 15.11
N HIS A 644 4.07 -16.81 13.82
CA HIS A 644 4.09 -17.80 12.73
C HIS A 644 5.34 -18.67 12.77
N PHE A 645 6.53 -18.07 12.91
CA PHE A 645 7.78 -18.83 13.07
C PHE A 645 7.76 -19.71 14.32
N ARG A 646 7.20 -19.23 15.45
CA ARG A 646 7.08 -20.03 16.68
C ARG A 646 6.12 -21.20 16.54
N GLU A 647 4.98 -21.01 15.90
CA GLU A 647 3.98 -22.07 15.66
C GLU A 647 4.51 -23.16 14.74
N LYS A 648 5.42 -22.82 13.81
CA LYS A 648 6.11 -23.78 12.95
C LYS A 648 7.35 -24.43 13.60
N GLY A 649 7.70 -24.07 14.84
CA GLY A 649 8.93 -24.55 15.51
C GLY A 649 10.22 -23.92 14.99
N CYS A 650 10.12 -22.87 14.17
CA CYS A 650 11.23 -22.21 13.46
C CYS A 650 11.75 -20.94 14.16
N LEU A 651 11.21 -20.56 15.33
CA LEU A 651 11.73 -19.47 16.15
C LEU A 651 12.75 -20.01 17.16
N VAL A 652 14.03 -19.74 16.94
CA VAL A 652 15.14 -20.40 17.65
C VAL A 652 16.16 -19.41 18.22
N ASP A 653 16.91 -19.84 19.23
CA ASP A 653 18.12 -19.20 19.76
C ASP A 653 19.23 -20.23 20.02
N GLY A 654 20.36 -19.79 20.57
CA GLY A 654 21.54 -20.63 20.78
C GLY A 654 22.52 -20.65 19.60
N PRO A 655 23.59 -21.46 19.67
CA PRO A 655 24.58 -21.60 18.60
C PRO A 655 24.00 -22.37 17.40
N LEU A 656 24.51 -22.09 16.19
CA LEU A 656 24.00 -22.69 14.93
C LEU A 656 24.04 -24.22 14.91
N ASP A 657 25.04 -24.82 15.57
CA ASP A 657 25.20 -26.27 15.65
C ASP A 657 24.28 -26.93 16.69
N ASN A 658 23.61 -26.15 17.54
CA ASN A 658 22.71 -26.63 18.58
C ASN A 658 21.58 -25.62 18.84
N LEU A 659 20.76 -25.37 17.81
CA LEU A 659 19.62 -24.46 17.87
C LEU A 659 18.55 -24.98 18.84
N GLN A 660 18.01 -24.10 19.66
CA GLN A 660 16.96 -24.38 20.64
C GLN A 660 15.74 -23.49 20.38
N MET A 661 14.54 -23.94 20.75
CA MET A 661 13.34 -23.11 20.62
C MET A 661 13.43 -21.87 21.53
N SER A 662 13.16 -20.69 20.97
CA SER A 662 13.26 -19.46 21.75
C SER A 662 12.05 -19.29 22.68
N MET A 663 12.34 -19.03 23.96
CA MET A 663 11.33 -18.84 25.01
C MET A 663 10.90 -17.37 25.18
N VAL A 664 11.20 -16.51 24.20
CA VAL A 664 10.86 -15.09 24.25
C VAL A 664 9.34 -14.88 24.33
N GLN A 665 8.91 -14.01 25.25
CA GLN A 665 7.50 -13.68 25.40
C GLN A 665 7.06 -12.75 24.26
N LEU A 666 6.10 -13.21 23.47
CA LEU A 666 5.49 -12.43 22.37
C LEU A 666 4.17 -11.78 22.82
N ASN A 667 3.81 -10.67 22.19
CA ASN A 667 2.60 -9.93 22.49
C ASN A 667 1.37 -10.66 21.92
N ASN A 668 0.60 -11.36 22.76
CA ASN A 668 -0.67 -11.94 22.34
C ASN A 668 -1.79 -10.89 22.39
N TYR A 669 -1.97 -10.15 21.29
CA TYR A 669 -3.05 -9.14 21.16
C TYR A 669 -4.45 -9.76 21.33
N GLU A 670 -4.65 -11.01 20.93
CA GLU A 670 -5.92 -11.74 21.05
C GLU A 670 -6.31 -12.05 22.50
N ARG A 671 -5.34 -12.41 23.37
CA ARG A 671 -5.60 -12.64 24.80
C ARG A 671 -5.96 -11.36 25.55
N LYS A 672 -5.43 -10.20 25.13
CA LYS A 672 -5.82 -8.90 25.71
C LYS A 672 -7.25 -8.53 25.31
N ALA A 673 -7.63 -8.69 24.05
CA ALA A 673 -9.00 -8.44 23.59
C ALA A 673 -10.03 -9.33 24.30
N ALA A 674 -9.72 -10.62 24.48
CA ALA A 674 -10.58 -11.56 25.22
C ALA A 674 -10.68 -11.23 26.73
N LYS A 675 -9.58 -10.81 27.37
CA LYS A 675 -9.60 -10.37 28.78
C LYS A 675 -10.35 -9.05 28.98
N THR A 676 -10.25 -8.11 28.03
CA THR A 676 -10.99 -6.84 28.09
C THR A 676 -12.49 -7.05 27.86
N ALA A 677 -12.87 -8.02 27.02
CA ALA A 677 -14.27 -8.43 26.87
C ALA A 677 -14.81 -9.10 28.15
N ALA A 678 -14.04 -10.03 28.75
CA ALA A 678 -14.44 -10.70 29.99
C ALA A 678 -14.46 -9.78 31.23
N ALA A 679 -13.66 -8.71 31.25
CA ALA A 679 -13.70 -7.70 32.31
C ALA A 679 -14.94 -6.80 32.20
N LYS A 680 -15.40 -6.50 30.98
CA LYS A 680 -16.64 -5.73 30.73
C LYS A 680 -17.90 -6.48 31.13
N GLU A 681 -17.89 -7.81 31.10
CA GLU A 681 -19.02 -8.64 31.54
C GLU A 681 -19.14 -8.75 33.07
N ARG A 682 -18.12 -8.34 33.84
CA ARG A 682 -18.13 -8.40 35.31
C ARG A 682 -18.57 -7.10 36.00
N GLU A 683 -18.77 -6.02 35.26
CA GLU A 683 -19.20 -4.71 35.78
C GLU A 683 -20.60 -4.33 35.28
N THR A 684 -21.62 -5.12 35.61
CA THR A 684 -23.03 -4.65 35.63
C THR A 684 -23.80 -5.37 36.75
N PRO A 685 -24.26 -4.68 37.80
CA PRO A 685 -25.24 -5.24 38.72
C PRO A 685 -26.64 -5.05 38.12
N LEU A 686 -27.27 -6.16 37.71
CA LEU A 686 -28.69 -6.18 37.31
C LEU A 686 -29.57 -6.24 38.56
N ALA A 687 -30.29 -5.15 38.83
CA ALA A 687 -31.46 -5.16 39.70
C ALA A 687 -32.59 -5.93 39.02
N ILE A 688 -33.11 -6.97 39.67
CA ILE A 688 -34.31 -7.71 39.25
C ILE A 688 -35.42 -7.41 40.27
N PRO A 689 -36.63 -6.99 39.86
CA PRO A 689 -37.76 -6.88 40.78
C PRO A 689 -38.34 -8.26 41.10
N HIS A 690 -38.65 -8.45 42.39
CA HIS A 690 -39.27 -9.63 42.99
C HIS A 690 -40.69 -9.94 42.50
N ALA A 691 -41.00 -11.23 42.35
CA ALA A 691 -42.26 -11.85 42.77
C ALA A 691 -42.07 -13.38 42.95
N PRO A 692 -42.84 -14.06 43.83
CA PRO A 692 -42.27 -15.00 44.79
C PRO A 692 -42.64 -16.47 44.58
N GLY A 693 -41.82 -17.36 45.14
CA GLY A 693 -42.28 -18.66 45.66
C GLY A 693 -41.66 -19.89 44.99
N LEU A 694 -40.57 -20.39 45.55
CA LEU A 694 -40.49 -21.74 46.13
C LEU A 694 -39.10 -21.98 46.74
N LYS A 695 -39.14 -22.37 48.02
CA LYS A 695 -38.08 -22.91 48.87
C LYS A 695 -37.43 -24.13 48.17
N GLU A 696 -36.20 -24.57 48.44
CA GLU A 696 -35.53 -24.73 49.72
C GLU A 696 -34.06 -25.15 49.48
N SER A 697 -33.16 -24.65 50.32
CA SER A 697 -31.96 -25.29 50.90
C SER A 697 -31.03 -26.20 50.07
N LEU A 698 -29.70 -25.98 50.15
CA LEU A 698 -28.79 -26.76 51.03
C LEU A 698 -27.27 -26.45 50.81
N TRP A 699 -26.64 -26.04 51.92
CA TRP A 699 -25.21 -25.98 52.31
C TRP A 699 -24.25 -24.80 51.94
N PRO A 700 -23.34 -24.41 52.89
CA PRO A 700 -22.74 -23.08 53.08
C PRO A 700 -21.20 -23.05 52.76
N PRO A 701 -20.45 -21.95 53.05
CA PRO A 701 -19.21 -21.55 52.35
C PRO A 701 -17.90 -21.85 53.10
N LEU A 702 -16.77 -21.32 52.56
CA LEU A 702 -15.39 -21.13 53.10
C LEU A 702 -14.34 -22.06 52.45
N SER A 703 -13.05 -21.74 52.25
CA SER A 703 -12.22 -20.53 52.31
C SER A 703 -10.80 -20.92 51.82
N THR A 704 -10.02 -19.91 51.41
CA THR A 704 -8.59 -19.88 51.05
C THR A 704 -7.60 -20.82 51.78
N THR A 705 -6.67 -21.47 51.05
CA THR A 705 -5.20 -21.44 51.30
C THR A 705 -4.36 -22.09 50.17
N ASN A 706 -3.10 -21.65 50.14
CA ASN A 706 -1.99 -21.74 49.18
C ASN A 706 -1.55 -23.10 48.55
N TYR A 707 -1.00 -22.95 47.33
CA TYR A 707 0.15 -23.64 46.70
C TYR A 707 0.25 -25.18 46.70
N THR A 708 0.06 -25.77 45.51
CA THR A 708 1.02 -26.59 44.71
C THR A 708 0.28 -27.63 43.86
N SER A 709 0.73 -27.79 42.60
CA SER A 709 0.46 -28.91 41.68
C SER A 709 -0.99 -29.42 41.51
N ALA A 710 -1.61 -29.13 40.36
CA ALA A 710 -2.74 -29.93 39.83
C ALA A 710 -2.77 -29.85 38.29
N ASN A 711 -2.00 -30.68 37.59
CA ASN A 711 -2.60 -31.74 36.76
C ASN A 711 -3.68 -32.54 37.50
N THR A 712 -4.74 -32.89 36.77
CA THR A 712 -5.86 -33.75 37.19
C THR A 712 -6.99 -33.02 37.92
N ILE A 713 -7.92 -32.42 37.16
CA ILE A 713 -9.40 -32.48 37.32
C ILE A 713 -9.99 -31.91 36.01
N SER A 714 -10.25 -32.80 35.06
CA SER A 714 -11.26 -32.61 33.99
C SER A 714 -11.70 -33.96 33.40
N ALA A 715 -11.49 -35.07 34.13
CA ALA A 715 -11.78 -36.42 33.65
C ALA A 715 -13.04 -37.07 34.27
N ASN A 716 -13.70 -36.44 35.25
CA ASN A 716 -14.83 -37.07 35.97
C ASN A 716 -16.17 -36.33 35.89
N PHE A 717 -16.31 -35.33 35.02
CA PHE A 717 -17.62 -34.75 34.69
C PHE A 717 -18.25 -35.39 33.44
N TYR A 718 -17.42 -35.89 32.51
CA TYR A 718 -17.88 -36.58 31.30
C TYR A 718 -18.21 -38.07 31.49
N SER A 719 -17.69 -38.73 32.54
CA SER A 719 -17.99 -40.15 32.81
C SER A 719 -19.36 -40.43 33.41
N LYS A 720 -20.12 -39.39 33.79
CA LYS A 720 -21.48 -39.51 34.35
C LYS A 720 -22.62 -39.11 33.39
N LEU A 721 -22.31 -38.43 32.28
CA LEU A 721 -23.25 -38.20 31.18
C LEU A 721 -23.22 -39.34 30.15
N HIS A 722 -22.09 -40.05 30.03
CA HIS A 722 -21.96 -41.21 29.13
C HIS A 722 -22.70 -42.48 29.60
N LYS A 723 -23.17 -42.52 30.86
CA LYS A 723 -23.97 -43.64 31.42
C LYS A 723 -25.49 -43.44 31.32
N LEU A 724 -25.94 -42.34 30.71
CA LEU A 724 -27.36 -42.08 30.44
C LEU A 724 -27.72 -42.24 28.95
N ASP A 725 -26.75 -42.22 28.03
CA ASP A 725 -26.96 -42.49 26.60
C ASP A 725 -26.87 -43.98 26.22
N GLU A 726 -26.07 -44.80 26.94
CA GLU A 726 -26.04 -46.26 26.72
C GLU A 726 -27.38 -46.96 27.03
N LYS A 727 -28.28 -46.31 27.78
CA LYS A 727 -29.59 -46.86 28.14
C LYS A 727 -30.73 -46.44 27.21
N TYR A 728 -30.48 -45.55 26.24
CA TYR A 728 -31.48 -45.08 25.28
C TYR A 728 -31.38 -45.81 23.93
N GLU A 729 -30.18 -46.27 23.54
CA GLU A 729 -29.98 -47.03 22.30
C GLU A 729 -30.23 -48.55 22.44
N GLU A 730 -30.12 -49.15 23.63
CA GLU A 730 -30.58 -50.53 23.87
C GLU A 730 -32.12 -50.67 23.85
N LEU A 731 -32.87 -49.56 23.99
CA LEU A 731 -34.34 -49.57 23.96
C LEU A 731 -34.93 -49.41 22.55
N HIS A 732 -34.14 -48.97 21.56
CA HIS A 732 -34.62 -48.77 20.19
C HIS A 732 -34.25 -49.90 19.22
N ALA A 733 -33.33 -50.79 19.58
CA ALA A 733 -32.90 -51.93 18.76
C ALA A 733 -33.66 -53.25 19.04
N SER A 734 -34.65 -53.26 19.94
CA SER A 734 -35.45 -54.46 20.28
C SER A 734 -36.88 -54.46 19.71
N LEU A 735 -37.23 -53.51 18.83
CA LEU A 735 -38.55 -53.43 18.21
C LEU A 735 -38.43 -53.17 16.70
N THR A 736 -38.02 -54.19 15.93
CA THR A 736 -38.53 -54.49 14.57
C THR A 736 -37.81 -55.68 13.94
N GLU A 737 -38.23 -56.91 14.30
CA GLU A 737 -38.28 -58.04 13.36
C GLU A 737 -39.16 -59.17 13.97
N SER A 738 -40.33 -59.42 13.38
CA SER A 738 -40.84 -60.78 13.06
C SER A 738 -42.33 -60.77 12.68
N HIS A 739 -42.62 -61.58 11.64
CA HIS A 739 -43.89 -62.16 11.13
C HIS A 739 -43.96 -61.93 9.60
N HIS A 740 -44.09 -62.90 8.70
CA HIS A 740 -44.33 -64.35 8.74
C HIS A 740 -43.92 -64.96 7.37
N THR A 741 -43.68 -66.27 7.34
CA THR A 741 -43.43 -67.12 6.15
C THR A 741 -44.71 -67.75 5.57
N THR A 742 -44.58 -68.47 4.43
CA THR A 742 -45.51 -69.32 3.64
C THR A 742 -46.35 -68.59 2.57
N THR A 743 -46.54 -69.04 1.29
CA THR A 743 -46.54 -70.37 0.65
C THR A 743 -46.56 -70.25 -0.91
N THR A 744 -45.95 -71.23 -1.60
CA THR A 744 -46.25 -71.87 -2.93
C THR A 744 -46.48 -71.10 -4.26
N ASP A 745 -45.77 -71.64 -5.27
CA ASP A 745 -46.19 -72.02 -6.64
C ASP A 745 -45.82 -71.20 -7.91
N HIS A 746 -45.41 -72.00 -8.91
CA HIS A 746 -45.30 -71.80 -10.37
C HIS A 746 -43.98 -71.30 -11.02
N THR A 747 -43.20 -72.30 -11.43
CA THR A 747 -42.60 -72.54 -12.77
C THR A 747 -42.75 -71.45 -13.86
N ILE A 748 -41.66 -71.11 -14.56
CA ILE A 748 -41.39 -71.44 -15.98
C ILE A 748 -39.95 -71.07 -16.37
N ASP A 749 -39.35 -72.00 -17.10
CA ASP A 749 -38.03 -72.11 -17.71
C ASP A 749 -37.83 -71.18 -18.92
N TYR A 750 -36.58 -70.85 -19.29
CA TYR A 750 -36.02 -71.15 -20.63
C TYR A 750 -34.55 -70.72 -20.75
N GLN A 751 -33.72 -71.74 -20.98
CA GLN A 751 -32.31 -71.73 -21.37
C GLN A 751 -32.07 -71.32 -22.84
N GLY A 752 -30.80 -71.08 -23.19
CA GLY A 752 -30.24 -71.35 -24.53
C GLY A 752 -29.32 -70.24 -25.06
N LEU A 753 -28.01 -70.31 -24.90
CA LEU A 753 -27.02 -70.96 -25.81
C LEU A 753 -26.91 -70.34 -27.20
N ALA A 754 -25.75 -69.76 -27.52
CA ALA A 754 -25.01 -70.04 -28.78
C ALA A 754 -23.63 -69.37 -28.77
N ALA A 755 -22.62 -70.20 -29.03
CA ALA A 755 -21.23 -69.85 -29.21
C ALA A 755 -20.91 -69.50 -30.68
N GLU A 756 -19.79 -68.79 -30.85
CA GLU A 756 -18.90 -68.77 -32.03
C GLU A 756 -19.40 -68.16 -33.35
N SER A 757 -18.85 -66.99 -33.69
CA SER A 757 -18.44 -66.68 -35.06
C SER A 757 -17.41 -65.55 -35.12
N ALA A 758 -16.26 -65.89 -35.72
CA ALA A 758 -15.38 -65.03 -36.50
C ALA A 758 -14.45 -64.04 -35.77
N ALA A 759 -13.26 -64.54 -35.48
CA ALA A 759 -12.03 -63.77 -35.51
C ALA A 759 -11.82 -63.13 -36.90
N ALA A 760 -12.11 -61.83 -37.02
CA ALA A 760 -11.50 -60.95 -38.02
C ALA A 760 -11.79 -59.48 -37.72
N THR A 761 -11.44 -59.00 -36.52
CA THR A 761 -11.02 -57.60 -36.38
C THR A 761 -9.98 -57.50 -35.27
N ALA A 762 -8.78 -57.95 -35.62
CA ALA A 762 -7.58 -57.61 -34.89
C ALA A 762 -7.34 -56.08 -34.98
N ALA A 763 -6.77 -55.55 -33.90
CA ALA A 763 -6.23 -54.19 -33.74
C ALA A 763 -7.21 -53.08 -33.29
N ALA A 764 -7.58 -53.07 -32.00
CA ALA A 764 -7.81 -51.82 -31.22
C ALA A 764 -8.11 -51.98 -29.70
N ALA A 765 -7.97 -53.13 -29.03
CA ALA A 765 -8.44 -53.25 -27.63
C ALA A 765 -7.59 -54.13 -26.69
N THR A 766 -6.26 -53.98 -26.68
CA THR A 766 -5.37 -54.67 -25.73
C THR A 766 -4.53 -53.68 -24.91
N ALA A 767 -5.21 -52.78 -24.17
CA ALA A 767 -4.57 -51.95 -23.13
C ALA A 767 -5.57 -51.43 -22.07
N SER A 768 -6.58 -52.21 -21.68
CA SER A 768 -7.55 -51.78 -20.64
C SER A 768 -7.89 -52.81 -19.56
N ALA A 769 -7.36 -54.04 -19.61
CA ALA A 769 -7.71 -55.09 -18.64
C ALA A 769 -6.71 -55.28 -17.49
N ALA A 770 -5.51 -54.69 -17.53
CA ALA A 770 -4.51 -54.85 -16.45
C ALA A 770 -4.63 -53.80 -15.32
N VAL A 771 -5.48 -52.77 -15.47
CA VAL A 771 -5.63 -51.68 -14.47
C VAL A 771 -6.88 -51.84 -13.60
N ALA A 772 -7.84 -52.69 -13.99
CA ALA A 772 -9.09 -52.88 -13.26
C ALA A 772 -9.01 -53.92 -12.13
N ALA A 773 -8.04 -54.84 -12.16
CA ALA A 773 -7.89 -55.88 -11.14
C ALA A 773 -7.08 -55.42 -9.91
N SER A 774 -6.19 -54.44 -10.04
CA SER A 774 -5.38 -53.91 -8.91
C SER A 774 -6.11 -52.87 -8.06
N LYS A 775 -7.26 -52.34 -8.51
CA LYS A 775 -8.03 -51.30 -7.81
C LYS A 775 -9.16 -51.82 -6.91
N ARG A 776 -9.40 -53.14 -6.88
CA ARG A 776 -10.41 -53.74 -5.99
C ARG A 776 -9.83 -54.27 -4.67
N GLN A 777 -8.54 -54.63 -4.61
CA GLN A 777 -7.92 -55.09 -3.35
C GLN A 777 -7.43 -53.96 -2.43
N HIS A 778 -7.30 -52.73 -2.92
CA HIS A 778 -6.87 -51.58 -2.09
C HIS A 778 -8.03 -50.82 -1.44
N ARG A 779 -9.27 -51.09 -1.85
CA ARG A 779 -10.46 -50.37 -1.37
C ARG A 779 -11.07 -50.98 -0.10
N ASP A 780 -10.79 -52.25 0.16
CA ASP A 780 -11.29 -52.96 1.34
C ASP A 780 -10.33 -52.87 2.55
N GLN A 781 -9.11 -52.34 2.37
CA GLN A 781 -8.19 -52.03 3.48
C GLN A 781 -8.29 -50.58 3.99
N GLU A 782 -8.93 -49.67 3.25
CA GLU A 782 -9.16 -48.27 3.68
C GLU A 782 -10.46 -48.07 4.48
N GLN A 783 -11.37 -49.06 4.52
CA GLN A 783 -12.62 -48.95 5.28
C GLN A 783 -12.52 -49.47 6.73
N GLU A 784 -11.46 -50.22 7.08
CA GLU A 784 -11.24 -50.73 8.44
C GLU A 784 -10.41 -49.77 9.32
N GLN A 785 -9.69 -48.79 8.73
CA GLN A 785 -8.87 -47.80 9.47
C GLN A 785 -9.60 -46.49 9.81
N VAL A 786 -10.88 -46.36 9.47
CA VAL A 786 -11.70 -45.15 9.76
C VAL A 786 -12.51 -45.29 11.06
N ARG A 787 -12.41 -46.42 11.77
CA ARG A 787 -13.13 -46.66 13.05
C ARG A 787 -12.35 -46.39 14.33
N GLU A 788 -11.07 -45.99 14.26
CA GLU A 788 -10.30 -45.57 15.43
C GLU A 788 -9.69 -44.18 15.19
N ARG A 789 -10.43 -43.11 15.55
CA ARG A 789 -9.93 -41.75 15.85
C ARG A 789 -11.12 -40.83 16.19
N SER A 790 -11.68 -40.98 17.39
CA SER A 790 -12.68 -40.06 17.95
C SER A 790 -12.17 -39.44 19.26
N GLU A 791 -11.13 -38.61 19.18
CA GLU A 791 -10.77 -37.65 20.24
C GLU A 791 -10.18 -36.37 19.62
N PHE A 792 -11.03 -35.51 19.03
CA PHE A 792 -10.63 -34.12 18.72
C PHE A 792 -11.80 -33.16 18.94
N GLY A 793 -11.53 -32.08 19.67
CA GLY A 793 -12.51 -31.09 20.10
C GLY A 793 -13.07 -30.17 18.98
N PRO A 794 -13.89 -29.16 19.34
CA PRO A 794 -14.80 -28.47 18.42
C PRO A 794 -14.14 -27.61 17.32
N SER A 795 -12.81 -27.51 17.24
CA SER A 795 -12.10 -26.75 16.21
C SER A 795 -11.74 -27.57 14.95
N ALA A 796 -11.85 -28.91 15.00
CA ALA A 796 -11.48 -29.79 13.89
C ALA A 796 -12.59 -29.96 12.82
N TRP A 797 -13.84 -29.59 13.13
CA TRP A 797 -14.99 -29.80 12.24
C TRP A 797 -15.02 -28.89 10.99
N HIS A 798 -14.29 -27.77 10.99
CA HIS A 798 -14.24 -26.86 9.83
C HIS A 798 -13.27 -27.31 8.72
N HIS A 799 -12.30 -28.19 9.02
CA HIS A 799 -11.23 -28.52 8.06
C HIS A 799 -11.50 -29.75 7.19
N VAL A 800 -12.36 -30.68 7.62
CA VAL A 800 -12.45 -32.02 6.99
C VAL A 800 -13.43 -32.10 5.81
N HIS A 801 -14.27 -31.09 5.58
CA HIS A 801 -15.22 -31.09 4.44
C HIS A 801 -14.98 -30.02 3.36
N MET A 802 -13.98 -29.15 3.51
CA MET A 802 -13.62 -28.18 2.45
C MET A 802 -12.70 -28.75 1.36
N THR A 803 -12.05 -29.90 1.59
CA THR A 803 -11.02 -30.45 0.69
C THR A 803 -11.57 -31.17 -0.56
N ASN A 804 -12.89 -31.39 -0.67
CA ASN A 804 -13.49 -32.13 -1.79
C ASN A 804 -14.46 -31.32 -2.68
N MET A 805 -14.43 -29.99 -2.63
CA MET A 805 -15.32 -29.16 -3.47
C MET A 805 -14.74 -28.91 -4.86
N LYS A 806 -15.42 -29.45 -5.89
CA LYS A 806 -15.30 -28.96 -7.28
C LYS A 806 -15.66 -27.46 -7.31
N ASN A 807 -14.79 -26.69 -7.95
CA ASN A 807 -14.83 -25.24 -8.23
C ASN A 807 -16.22 -24.56 -8.11
N PRO A 808 -16.54 -23.85 -7.00
CA PRO A 808 -17.88 -23.31 -6.74
C PRO A 808 -18.17 -21.96 -7.42
N HIS A 809 -17.21 -21.36 -8.15
CA HIS A 809 -17.36 -20.00 -8.70
C HIS A 809 -18.14 -19.89 -10.02
N ARG A 810 -18.86 -20.94 -10.44
CA ARG A 810 -19.60 -20.96 -11.72
C ARG A 810 -20.99 -21.60 -11.69
N MET A 811 -21.61 -21.79 -10.53
CA MET A 811 -23.00 -22.29 -10.44
C MET A 811 -23.99 -21.16 -10.16
N LYS A 812 -25.10 -21.15 -10.90
CA LYS A 812 -26.26 -20.28 -10.62
C LYS A 812 -26.91 -20.79 -9.33
N LEU A 813 -26.95 -19.96 -8.30
CA LEU A 813 -27.79 -20.20 -7.12
C LEU A 813 -29.25 -20.29 -7.57
N SER A 814 -30.03 -21.19 -6.96
CA SER A 814 -31.47 -21.22 -7.21
C SER A 814 -32.12 -19.95 -6.65
N PRO A 815 -33.28 -19.51 -7.17
CA PRO A 815 -34.02 -18.38 -6.59
C PRO A 815 -34.33 -18.57 -5.09
N GLU A 816 -34.57 -19.82 -4.68
CA GLU A 816 -34.81 -20.19 -3.28
C GLU A 816 -33.54 -20.03 -2.42
N ASP A 817 -32.37 -20.39 -2.95
CA ASP A 817 -31.09 -20.17 -2.25
C ASP A 817 -30.79 -18.68 -2.08
N VAL A 818 -31.08 -17.87 -3.10
CA VAL A 818 -30.91 -16.41 -3.02
C VAL A 818 -31.84 -15.85 -1.95
N LYS A 819 -33.12 -16.23 -1.96
CA LYS A 819 -34.10 -15.80 -0.94
C LYS A 819 -33.64 -16.13 0.48
N LEU A 820 -33.20 -17.37 0.71
CA LEU A 820 -32.69 -17.82 2.01
C LEU A 820 -31.45 -17.03 2.44
N ILE A 821 -30.52 -16.78 1.52
CA ILE A 821 -29.33 -15.96 1.79
C ILE A 821 -29.71 -14.54 2.21
N LEU A 822 -30.63 -13.89 1.49
CA LEU A 822 -31.08 -12.53 1.82
C LEU A 822 -31.74 -12.48 3.20
N TYR A 823 -32.59 -13.46 3.53
CA TYR A 823 -33.19 -13.59 4.86
C TYR A 823 -32.14 -13.70 5.96
N LEU A 824 -31.14 -14.57 5.80
CA LEU A 824 -30.09 -14.75 6.81
C LEU A 824 -29.22 -13.50 6.99
N ILE A 825 -29.05 -12.70 5.93
CA ILE A 825 -28.33 -11.42 6.03
C ILE A 825 -29.16 -10.39 6.82
N VAL A 826 -30.48 -10.31 6.60
CA VAL A 826 -31.38 -9.45 7.39
C VAL A 826 -31.39 -9.88 8.87
N GLU A 827 -31.39 -11.20 9.13
CA GLU A 827 -31.42 -11.75 10.48
C GLU A 827 -30.12 -11.49 11.26
N VAL A 828 -28.97 -11.74 10.65
CA VAL A 828 -27.65 -11.59 11.30
C VAL A 828 -27.18 -10.13 11.35
N LYS A 829 -27.68 -9.28 10.45
CA LYS A 829 -27.32 -7.86 10.31
C LYS A 829 -25.79 -7.67 10.27
N PRO A 830 -25.08 -8.17 9.23
CA PRO A 830 -23.63 -8.12 9.12
C PRO A 830 -23.11 -6.73 8.72
N PHE A 831 -23.75 -5.67 9.20
CA PHE A 831 -23.32 -4.29 8.99
C PHE A 831 -22.38 -3.86 10.12
N LYS A 832 -21.56 -2.84 9.86
CA LYS A 832 -20.51 -2.41 10.79
C LYS A 832 -21.08 -1.73 12.03
N TYR A 833 -22.14 -0.94 11.86
CA TYR A 833 -22.71 -0.12 12.93
C TYR A 833 -24.06 -0.63 13.45
N VAL A 834 -24.62 -1.67 12.80
CA VAL A 834 -25.91 -2.30 13.13
C VAL A 834 -25.70 -3.79 13.47
N GLY A 835 -26.58 -4.38 14.30
CA GLY A 835 -26.48 -5.77 14.77
C GLY A 835 -25.55 -5.95 15.98
N ASN A 836 -25.14 -7.19 16.26
CA ASN A 836 -24.32 -7.50 17.43
C ASN A 836 -22.92 -6.85 17.33
N ARG A 837 -22.65 -5.85 18.18
CA ARG A 837 -21.42 -5.03 18.13
C ARG A 837 -20.20 -5.74 18.75
N SER A 838 -20.39 -6.86 19.47
CA SER A 838 -19.28 -7.61 20.07
C SER A 838 -18.60 -8.60 19.11
N GLN A 839 -19.20 -8.86 17.95
CA GLN A 839 -18.69 -9.81 16.95
C GLN A 839 -17.94 -9.10 15.80
N SER A 840 -16.80 -9.66 15.39
CA SER A 840 -16.06 -9.18 14.21
C SER A 840 -16.89 -9.39 12.93
N GLN A 841 -16.65 -8.55 11.92
CA GLN A 841 -17.34 -8.65 10.63
C GLN A 841 -17.16 -10.04 10.00
N THR A 842 -15.95 -10.60 10.06
CA THR A 842 -15.65 -11.95 9.58
C THR A 842 -16.54 -12.99 10.25
N ARG A 843 -16.70 -12.91 11.58
CA ARG A 843 -17.50 -13.86 12.35
C ARG A 843 -19.00 -13.74 12.07
N LYS A 844 -19.49 -12.53 11.75
CA LYS A 844 -20.89 -12.33 11.30
C LYS A 844 -21.15 -13.02 9.95
N TRP A 845 -20.20 -12.96 9.02
CA TRP A 845 -20.32 -13.64 7.72
C TRP A 845 -20.19 -15.16 7.85
N GLU A 846 -19.30 -15.65 8.69
CA GLU A 846 -19.19 -17.08 9.03
C GLU A 846 -20.47 -17.61 9.68
N LEU A 847 -21.11 -16.81 10.55
CA LEU A 847 -22.39 -17.18 11.18
C LEU A 847 -23.51 -17.35 10.13
N ILE A 848 -23.56 -16.48 9.13
CA ILE A 848 -24.53 -16.60 8.00
C ILE A 848 -24.24 -17.88 7.21
N GLN A 849 -22.97 -18.17 6.94
CA GLN A 849 -22.55 -19.37 6.22
C GLN A 849 -22.93 -20.65 6.97
N ASN A 850 -22.72 -20.68 8.30
CA ASN A 850 -23.06 -21.82 9.16
C ASN A 850 -24.58 -22.00 9.26
N LYS A 851 -25.34 -20.92 9.46
CA LYS A 851 -26.82 -20.98 9.46
C LYS A 851 -27.38 -21.49 8.14
N TYR A 852 -26.82 -21.05 7.01
CA TYR A 852 -27.22 -21.55 5.69
C TYR A 852 -26.96 -23.06 5.56
N TYR A 853 -25.80 -23.52 6.01
CA TYR A 853 -25.45 -24.95 6.01
C TYR A 853 -26.43 -25.77 6.86
N ASP A 854 -26.69 -25.34 8.09
CA ASP A 854 -27.59 -26.04 9.02
C ASP A 854 -29.02 -26.12 8.50
N MET A 855 -29.52 -25.05 7.86
CA MET A 855 -30.85 -25.03 7.26
C MET A 855 -30.96 -25.95 6.04
N LYS A 856 -29.93 -25.98 5.18
CA LYS A 856 -29.90 -26.88 4.03
C LYS A 856 -29.71 -28.34 4.38
N LEU A 857 -28.99 -28.63 5.45
CA LEU A 857 -28.84 -29.98 5.99
C LEU A 857 -30.21 -30.54 6.44
N LYS A 858 -31.06 -29.68 7.02
CA LYS A 858 -32.42 -30.04 7.48
C LYS A 858 -33.45 -30.17 6.35
N GLU A 859 -33.31 -29.40 5.26
CA GLU A 859 -34.26 -29.40 4.14
C GLU A 859 -34.15 -30.62 3.21
N GLN A 860 -32.94 -31.17 3.00
CA GLN A 860 -32.72 -32.06 1.86
C GLN A 860 -32.44 -33.54 2.18
N ASN A 861 -32.25 -33.95 3.44
CA ASN A 861 -31.85 -35.33 3.80
C ASN A 861 -30.71 -35.91 2.91
N ASN A 862 -29.90 -35.03 2.32
CA ASN A 862 -28.92 -35.33 1.28
C ASN A 862 -27.78 -34.32 1.39
N THR A 863 -26.54 -34.80 1.46
CA THR A 863 -25.33 -34.00 1.70
C THR A 863 -24.80 -33.31 0.43
N ASN A 864 -25.61 -33.24 -0.63
CA ASN A 864 -25.16 -32.85 -1.98
C ASN A 864 -25.55 -31.41 -2.35
N PHE A 865 -25.35 -30.47 -1.43
CA PHE A 865 -25.51 -29.03 -1.66
C PHE A 865 -24.20 -28.29 -1.37
N ILE A 866 -23.96 -27.18 -2.08
CA ILE A 866 -22.72 -26.42 -1.97
C ILE A 866 -22.95 -25.22 -1.05
N VAL A 867 -22.08 -25.06 -0.06
CA VAL A 867 -22.12 -23.90 0.84
C VAL A 867 -21.59 -22.66 0.12
N PRO A 868 -22.36 -21.56 0.03
CA PRO A 868 -21.92 -20.32 -0.58
C PRO A 868 -20.73 -19.73 0.18
N THR A 869 -19.71 -19.30 -0.55
CA THR A 869 -18.57 -18.58 0.04
C THR A 869 -19.02 -17.21 0.58
N VAL A 870 -18.28 -16.64 1.54
CA VAL A 870 -18.50 -15.26 2.04
C VAL A 870 -18.57 -14.25 0.89
N ARG A 871 -17.75 -14.41 -0.16
CA ARG A 871 -17.77 -13.55 -1.35
C ARG A 871 -19.07 -13.68 -2.14
N THR A 872 -19.66 -14.87 -2.19
CA THR A 872 -20.97 -15.11 -2.80
C THR A 872 -22.07 -14.41 -2.00
N LEU A 873 -22.05 -14.53 -0.67
CA LEU A 873 -23.00 -13.86 0.23
C LEU A 873 -22.94 -12.32 0.08
N GLN A 874 -21.73 -11.76 0.08
CA GLN A 874 -21.51 -10.32 -0.11
C GLN A 874 -21.98 -9.82 -1.48
N ARG A 875 -21.80 -10.61 -2.55
CA ARG A 875 -22.33 -10.27 -3.89
C ARG A 875 -23.85 -10.23 -3.90
N GLN A 876 -24.52 -11.17 -3.23
CA GLN A 876 -25.99 -11.16 -3.12
C GLN A 876 -26.48 -9.94 -2.35
N LEU A 877 -25.81 -9.54 -1.27
CA LEU A 877 -26.12 -8.31 -0.54
C LEU A 877 -26.03 -7.07 -1.45
N VAL A 878 -24.92 -6.90 -2.19
CA VAL A 878 -24.74 -5.74 -3.07
C VAL A 878 -25.78 -5.73 -4.21
N ALA A 879 -26.12 -6.90 -4.75
CA ALA A 879 -27.17 -7.00 -5.77
C ALA A 879 -28.55 -6.61 -5.21
N ALA A 880 -28.88 -7.06 -4.00
CA ALA A 880 -30.14 -6.74 -3.33
C ALA A 880 -30.27 -5.24 -3.01
N ILE A 881 -29.22 -4.60 -2.48
CA ILE A 881 -29.21 -3.16 -2.19
C ILE A 881 -29.46 -2.35 -3.46
N ARG A 882 -28.76 -2.65 -4.57
CA ARG A 882 -28.95 -1.96 -5.86
C ARG A 882 -30.35 -2.13 -6.42
N LYS A 883 -30.95 -3.31 -6.24
CA LYS A 883 -32.31 -3.59 -6.71
C LYS A 883 -33.33 -2.83 -5.84
N GLY A 884 -33.12 -2.79 -4.52
CA GLY A 884 -33.88 -1.94 -3.61
C GLY A 884 -33.82 -0.45 -3.97
N GLU A 885 -32.62 0.08 -4.25
CA GLU A 885 -32.44 1.47 -4.70
C GLU A 885 -33.19 1.77 -6.01
N SER A 886 -33.12 0.86 -6.98
CA SER A 886 -33.83 1.00 -8.26
C SER A 886 -35.36 1.03 -8.09
N VAL A 887 -35.91 0.15 -7.24
CA VAL A 887 -37.35 0.10 -6.95
C VAL A 887 -37.78 1.36 -6.21
N ARG A 888 -36.98 1.83 -5.24
CA ARG A 888 -37.24 3.08 -4.52
C ARG A 888 -37.29 4.29 -5.46
N ASN A 889 -36.32 4.41 -6.35
CA ASN A 889 -36.28 5.54 -7.30
C ASN A 889 -37.50 5.52 -8.24
N GLN A 890 -37.95 4.35 -8.69
CA GLN A 890 -39.19 4.22 -9.46
C GLN A 890 -40.43 4.59 -8.62
N GLN A 891 -40.47 4.23 -7.33
CA GLN A 891 -41.57 4.59 -6.43
C GLN A 891 -41.65 6.11 -6.18
N LEU A 892 -40.50 6.76 -5.99
CA LEU A 892 -40.37 8.23 -5.90
C LEU A 892 -40.83 8.93 -7.18
N GLU A 893 -40.46 8.42 -8.36
CA GLU A 893 -40.92 8.94 -9.66
C GLU A 893 -42.44 8.77 -9.86
N SER A 894 -43.04 7.76 -9.23
CA SER A 894 -44.49 7.50 -9.28
C SER A 894 -45.31 8.20 -8.19
N GLY A 895 -44.69 9.00 -7.31
CA GLY A 895 -45.36 9.74 -6.24
C GLY A 895 -45.86 8.87 -5.08
N ILE A 896 -45.32 7.65 -4.93
CA ILE A 896 -45.69 6.70 -3.88
C ILE A 896 -44.71 6.85 -2.71
N ASP A 897 -45.12 7.56 -1.67
CA ASP A 897 -44.30 7.76 -0.47
C ASP A 897 -44.39 6.53 0.46
N THR A 898 -43.31 5.75 0.53
CA THR A 898 -43.33 4.43 1.21
C THR A 898 -42.12 4.17 2.11
N LEU A 899 -41.40 5.22 2.55
CA LEU A 899 -40.26 5.03 3.47
C LEU A 899 -40.60 5.46 4.89
N HIS A 900 -40.25 4.57 5.83
CA HIS A 900 -40.05 4.98 7.20
C HIS A 900 -38.83 5.89 7.25
N ALA A 901 -39.00 7.14 7.67
CA ALA A 901 -37.90 8.07 7.81
C ALA A 901 -36.89 7.51 8.84
N ILE A 902 -35.58 7.61 8.53
CA ILE A 902 -34.53 7.27 9.49
C ILE A 902 -34.47 8.39 10.52
N PRO A 903 -34.63 8.12 11.82
CA PRO A 903 -34.60 9.15 12.84
C PRO A 903 -33.27 9.92 12.89
N ASN A 904 -33.30 11.14 13.43
CA ASN A 904 -32.18 12.08 13.33
C ASN A 904 -31.21 11.98 14.51
N THR A 905 -31.55 11.27 15.59
CA THR A 905 -30.68 11.10 16.76
C THR A 905 -30.41 9.63 17.07
N LEU A 906 -29.27 9.35 17.73
CA LEU A 906 -28.94 7.97 18.16
C LEU A 906 -29.96 7.43 19.18
N ALA A 907 -30.55 8.30 20.00
CA ALA A 907 -31.57 7.92 20.98
C ALA A 907 -32.91 7.54 20.32
N GLU A 908 -33.32 8.27 19.27
CA GLU A 908 -34.50 7.90 18.48
C GLU A 908 -34.27 6.60 17.71
N ILE A 909 -33.08 6.40 17.13
CA ILE A 909 -32.73 5.16 16.44
C ILE A 909 -32.79 3.95 17.38
N ASP A 910 -32.30 4.10 18.61
CA ASP A 910 -32.33 3.02 19.61
C ASP A 910 -33.75 2.78 20.18
N ALA A 911 -34.68 3.74 20.03
CA ALA A 911 -36.08 3.66 20.47
C ALA A 911 -37.08 3.26 19.35
N ASP A 912 -36.66 3.23 18.10
CA ASP A 912 -37.51 2.94 16.93
C ASP A 912 -37.66 1.42 16.71
N GLU A 913 -38.86 0.89 16.99
CA GLU A 913 -39.18 -0.53 16.83
C GLU A 913 -39.15 -0.99 15.37
N TYR A 914 -39.24 -0.09 14.37
CA TYR A 914 -39.25 -0.44 12.95
C TYR A 914 -37.95 -1.15 12.52
N TYR A 915 -36.79 -0.71 13.04
CA TYR A 915 -35.48 -1.28 12.72
C TYR A 915 -35.12 -2.55 13.51
N THR A 916 -36.09 -3.09 14.26
CA THR A 916 -35.96 -4.43 14.86
C THR A 916 -36.07 -5.52 13.79
N PHE A 917 -36.75 -5.25 12.66
CA PHE A 917 -37.02 -6.18 11.56
C PHE A 917 -37.73 -7.47 11.99
N GLN A 918 -38.48 -7.44 13.10
CA GLN A 918 -39.24 -8.60 13.59
C GLN A 918 -40.37 -9.05 12.64
N HIS A 919 -40.79 -8.17 11.71
CA HIS A 919 -41.77 -8.47 10.67
C HIS A 919 -41.20 -9.33 9.51
N ILE A 920 -39.87 -9.43 9.40
CA ILE A 920 -39.21 -10.24 8.36
C ILE A 920 -39.15 -11.70 8.82
N THR A 921 -39.80 -12.58 8.07
CA THR A 921 -39.83 -14.02 8.32
C THR A 921 -39.26 -14.78 7.13
N LEU A 922 -39.02 -16.08 7.27
CA LEU A 922 -38.59 -16.93 6.14
C LEU A 922 -39.60 -16.91 4.96
N MET A 923 -40.86 -16.55 5.25
CA MET A 923 -41.93 -16.46 4.27
C MET A 923 -41.96 -15.13 3.52
N SER A 924 -41.27 -14.09 4.00
CA SER A 924 -41.22 -12.75 3.38
C SER A 924 -40.83 -12.79 1.91
N SER A 925 -41.37 -11.89 1.09
CA SER A 925 -41.08 -11.86 -0.35
C SER A 925 -39.64 -11.41 -0.62
N PRO A 926 -39.03 -11.77 -1.78
CA PRO A 926 -37.73 -11.24 -2.18
C PRO A 926 -37.68 -9.71 -2.16
N GLU A 927 -38.78 -9.06 -2.56
CA GLU A 927 -38.90 -7.60 -2.57
C GLU A 927 -38.87 -7.01 -1.14
N GLU A 928 -39.53 -7.65 -0.18
CA GLU A 928 -39.50 -7.25 1.24
C GLU A 928 -38.08 -7.38 1.83
N LEU A 929 -37.37 -8.45 1.47
CA LEU A 929 -35.99 -8.68 1.91
C LEU A 929 -35.01 -7.66 1.29
N GLU A 930 -35.17 -7.35 0.01
CA GLU A 930 -34.36 -6.33 -0.68
C GLU A 930 -34.58 -4.93 -0.05
N ARG A 931 -35.82 -4.60 0.30
CA ARG A 931 -36.16 -3.35 0.99
C ARG A 931 -35.56 -3.28 2.40
N ALA A 932 -35.70 -4.35 3.19
CA ALA A 932 -35.13 -4.42 4.53
C ALA A 932 -33.60 -4.31 4.54
N LEU A 933 -32.91 -4.86 3.53
CA LEU A 933 -31.46 -4.74 3.38
C LEU A 933 -31.01 -3.32 3.01
N LEU A 934 -31.79 -2.60 2.22
CA LEU A 934 -31.55 -1.19 1.94
C LEU A 934 -31.70 -0.35 3.22
N ASP A 935 -32.80 -0.53 3.96
CA ASP A 935 -33.05 0.19 5.21
C ASP A 935 -31.93 -0.05 6.25
N LEU A 936 -31.44 -1.30 6.38
CA LEU A 936 -30.29 -1.64 7.23
C LEU A 936 -28.99 -0.97 6.78
N HIS A 937 -28.78 -0.83 5.48
CA HIS A 937 -27.60 -0.18 4.92
C HIS A 937 -27.58 1.31 5.25
N GLU A 938 -28.70 2.00 5.02
CA GLU A 938 -28.84 3.44 5.28
C GLU A 938 -28.77 3.76 6.76
N LEU A 939 -29.38 2.92 7.61
CA LEU A 939 -29.26 3.03 9.06
C LEU A 939 -27.80 2.95 9.52
N SER A 940 -27.03 2.01 8.96
CA SER A 940 -25.61 1.85 9.29
C SER A 940 -24.79 3.09 8.91
N ASP A 941 -25.10 3.74 7.80
CA ASP A 941 -24.42 4.97 7.35
C ASP A 941 -24.84 6.20 8.15
N LYS A 942 -26.12 6.32 8.52
CA LYS A 942 -26.60 7.39 9.40
C LYS A 942 -25.98 7.30 10.80
N ILE A 943 -25.89 6.10 11.40
CA ILE A 943 -25.20 5.90 12.69
C ILE A 943 -23.72 6.28 12.61
N LYS A 944 -23.06 5.99 11.48
CA LYS A 944 -21.67 6.38 11.24
C LYS A 944 -21.52 7.90 11.21
N GLN A 945 -22.43 8.59 10.52
CA GLN A 945 -22.44 10.06 10.45
C GLN A 945 -22.65 10.70 11.82
N LEU A 946 -23.69 10.29 12.55
CA LEU A 946 -24.02 10.82 13.89
C LEU A 946 -22.87 10.62 14.91
N LYS A 947 -22.17 9.48 14.83
CA LYS A 947 -20.99 9.23 15.68
C LYS A 947 -19.78 10.08 15.32
N LEU A 948 -19.63 10.44 14.05
CA LEU A 948 -18.55 11.31 13.59
C LEU A 948 -18.79 12.75 14.07
N GLU A 949 -20.04 13.20 13.98
CA GLU A 949 -20.49 14.50 14.50
C GLU A 949 -20.29 14.58 16.03
N SER A 950 -20.68 13.56 16.79
CA SER A 950 -20.46 13.53 18.25
C SER A 950 -18.97 13.44 18.64
N SER A 951 -18.13 12.80 17.83
CA SER A 951 -16.68 12.70 18.09
C SER A 951 -15.93 14.01 17.80
N ASN A 952 -16.45 14.87 16.92
CA ASN A 952 -15.85 16.17 16.62
C ASN A 952 -16.14 17.18 17.73
N LEU A 953 -17.32 17.11 18.37
CA LEU A 953 -17.66 17.90 19.56
C LEU A 953 -16.78 17.56 20.79
N MET A 954 -16.38 16.29 20.96
CA MET A 954 -15.54 15.83 22.08
C MET A 954 -14.05 16.19 21.97
N LYS A 955 -13.55 16.56 20.78
CA LYS A 955 -12.12 16.89 20.56
C LYS A 955 -11.77 18.37 20.78
N GLY A 956 -12.75 19.22 21.08
CA GLY A 956 -12.55 20.63 21.45
C GLY A 956 -12.34 20.89 22.95
N GLY A 957 -12.39 19.86 23.81
CA GLY A 957 -12.36 20.02 25.27
C GLY A 957 -10.97 19.87 25.89
N GLY A 958 -10.14 20.90 25.79
CA GLY A 958 -8.88 21.03 26.53
C GLY A 958 -8.72 22.42 27.13
N GLY A 959 -9.46 22.73 28.19
CA GLY A 959 -9.35 24.00 28.93
C GLY A 959 -8.31 23.95 30.06
N PRO A 960 -7.60 25.05 30.38
CA PRO A 960 -6.66 25.14 31.50
C PRO A 960 -7.38 25.35 32.84
N ARG A 961 -6.83 24.77 33.91
CA ARG A 961 -7.30 24.92 35.30
C ARG A 961 -6.83 26.24 35.92
N ILE A 962 -7.75 27.05 36.46
CA ILE A 962 -7.52 27.92 37.64
C ILE A 962 -8.75 27.87 38.57
N LYS A 963 -8.49 27.98 39.87
CA LYS A 963 -9.27 27.59 41.07
C LYS A 963 -10.43 28.54 41.48
N SER A 964 -11.48 27.94 42.06
CA SER A 964 -12.45 28.35 43.13
C SER A 964 -12.47 29.83 43.60
N SER A 965 -13.62 30.53 43.71
CA SER A 965 -14.77 30.40 44.67
C SER A 965 -15.78 31.56 44.40
N PRO A 966 -16.82 31.85 45.22
CA PRO A 966 -18.05 31.11 45.58
C PRO A 966 -19.35 31.87 45.19
N ALA A 967 -20.51 31.25 45.44
CA ALA A 967 -21.87 31.75 45.23
C ALA A 967 -22.27 32.98 46.10
N ILE A 968 -23.30 33.74 45.68
CA ILE A 968 -24.46 34.21 46.48
C ILE A 968 -25.49 34.92 45.58
N SER A 969 -26.75 34.56 45.82
CA SER A 969 -28.04 35.08 45.30
C SER A 969 -28.44 36.46 45.86
N LEU A 970 -29.34 37.18 45.17
CA LEU A 970 -30.72 37.45 45.65
C LEU A 970 -31.49 38.43 44.73
N SER A 971 -32.79 38.21 44.78
CA SER A 971 -33.94 38.79 44.08
C SER A 971 -34.46 40.12 44.66
N ASN A 972 -35.45 40.71 43.95
CA ASN A 972 -36.44 41.75 44.32
C ASN A 972 -35.97 43.21 44.08
N SER A 973 -36.77 44.17 43.58
CA SER A 973 -38.23 44.27 43.39
C SER A 973 -38.60 45.50 42.52
N MET A 974 -39.76 45.39 41.86
CA MET A 974 -40.72 46.40 41.39
C MET A 974 -40.80 47.73 42.17
N GLU A 975 -41.00 48.88 41.49
CA GLU A 975 -42.10 49.84 41.72
C GLU A 975 -42.12 51.04 40.73
N LEU A 976 -43.33 51.55 40.47
CA LEU A 976 -43.73 52.59 39.51
C LEU A 976 -43.56 54.02 40.06
N LEU A 977 -43.31 54.96 39.13
CA LEU A 977 -43.67 56.39 39.13
C LEU A 977 -43.45 57.22 40.42
N ASP A 978 -42.47 58.13 40.39
CA ASP A 978 -42.76 59.52 40.81
C ASP A 978 -41.74 60.57 40.33
N THR A 979 -42.30 61.77 40.16
CA THR A 979 -41.80 63.10 39.82
C THR A 979 -40.42 63.56 40.33
N TYR A 980 -39.76 64.39 39.49
CA TYR A 980 -38.86 65.51 39.82
C TYR A 980 -38.07 65.46 41.15
N SER A 981 -36.77 65.23 41.06
CA SER A 981 -35.70 66.23 41.33
C SER A 981 -34.37 65.55 41.70
N SER A 982 -33.31 66.08 41.10
CA SER A 982 -31.90 66.00 41.53
C SER A 982 -31.30 64.61 41.77
N SER A 983 -30.67 64.05 40.72
CA SER A 983 -29.34 63.41 40.75
C SER A 983 -29.21 62.38 39.61
N THR A 984 -29.09 62.85 38.36
CA THR A 984 -28.83 61.95 37.22
C THR A 984 -27.97 62.62 36.14
N THR A 985 -27.23 63.67 36.48
CA THR A 985 -26.10 64.11 35.65
C THR A 985 -24.85 63.25 35.94
N GLN A 986 -24.74 62.70 37.15
CA GLN A 986 -23.63 61.81 37.55
C GLN A 986 -23.84 60.34 37.11
N ARG A 987 -25.10 59.88 37.02
CA ARG A 987 -25.43 58.54 36.52
C ARG A 987 -25.43 58.41 34.99
N LEU A 988 -25.56 59.53 34.26
CA LEU A 988 -25.46 59.54 32.79
C LEU A 988 -24.00 59.46 32.30
N GLU A 989 -23.03 59.95 33.07
CA GLU A 989 -21.60 59.72 32.78
C GLU A 989 -21.17 58.29 33.13
N GLU A 990 -21.66 57.71 34.22
CA GLU A 990 -21.38 56.30 34.56
C GLU A 990 -22.02 55.31 33.58
N LEU A 991 -23.24 55.58 33.09
CA LEU A 991 -23.90 54.80 32.03
C LEU A 991 -23.19 54.92 30.68
N SER A 992 -22.62 56.09 30.33
CA SER A 992 -21.80 56.29 29.13
C SER A 992 -20.52 55.45 29.17
N THR A 993 -19.90 55.34 30.36
CA THR A 993 -18.66 54.56 30.54
C THR A 993 -18.93 53.04 30.55
N LEU A 994 -20.07 52.61 31.10
CA LEU A 994 -20.50 51.20 31.07
C LEU A 994 -20.96 50.75 29.67
N LEU A 995 -21.60 51.64 28.88
CA LEU A 995 -21.96 51.36 27.48
C LEU A 995 -20.72 51.22 26.59
N HIS A 996 -19.68 52.03 26.83
CA HIS A 996 -18.41 51.92 26.09
C HIS A 996 -17.64 50.63 26.42
N ASP A 997 -17.66 50.14 27.66
CA ASP A 997 -17.02 48.86 28.02
C ASP A 997 -17.79 47.65 27.44
N GLN A 998 -19.12 47.73 27.38
CA GLN A 998 -19.97 46.69 26.74
C GLN A 998 -19.87 46.70 25.20
N LEU A 999 -19.79 47.87 24.57
CA LEU A 999 -19.51 47.98 23.12
C LEU A 999 -18.09 47.51 22.79
N GLY A 1000 -17.12 47.69 23.69
CA GLY A 1000 -15.77 47.14 23.56
C GLY A 1000 -15.76 45.61 23.53
N ARG A 1001 -16.52 44.96 24.42
CA ARG A 1001 -16.64 43.48 24.44
C ARG A 1001 -17.46 42.93 23.28
N CYS A 1002 -18.52 43.61 22.83
CA CYS A 1002 -19.20 43.27 21.57
C CYS A 1002 -18.26 43.40 20.36
N LYS A 1003 -17.32 44.36 20.38
CA LYS A 1003 -16.34 44.55 19.31
C LYS A 1003 -15.31 43.42 19.27
N GLU A 1004 -14.95 42.86 20.43
CA GLU A 1004 -14.08 41.69 20.54
C GLU A 1004 -14.82 40.37 20.22
N GLU A 1005 -16.11 40.24 20.57
CA GLU A 1005 -16.90 39.04 20.22
C GLU A 1005 -17.33 39.00 18.74
N VAL A 1006 -17.62 40.14 18.11
CA VAL A 1006 -17.90 40.21 16.65
C VAL A 1006 -16.63 40.01 15.82
N GLN A 1007 -15.44 40.33 16.35
CA GLN A 1007 -14.17 39.96 15.72
C GLN A 1007 -13.88 38.45 15.78
N SER A 1008 -14.74 37.63 16.38
CA SER A 1008 -14.55 36.18 16.50
C SER A 1008 -15.55 35.30 15.73
N VAL A 1009 -16.46 35.86 14.92
CA VAL A 1009 -17.45 35.04 14.16
C VAL A 1009 -17.35 35.24 12.64
N SER A 1010 -16.89 34.16 11.99
CA SER A 1010 -16.89 33.83 10.55
C SER A 1010 -15.75 34.37 9.66
N GLY A 1011 -14.73 33.54 9.46
CA GLY A 1011 -13.69 33.70 8.44
C GLY A 1011 -14.19 33.62 6.98
N ASP A 1012 -15.46 33.30 6.75
CA ASP A 1012 -16.04 33.28 5.40
C ASP A 1012 -16.47 34.68 4.93
N PHE A 1013 -16.79 35.61 5.84
CA PHE A 1013 -17.04 37.01 5.47
C PHE A 1013 -15.75 37.78 5.17
N HIS A 1014 -14.64 37.44 5.83
CA HIS A 1014 -13.33 38.03 5.55
C HIS A 1014 -12.81 37.61 4.16
N LYS A 1015 -13.01 36.33 3.77
CA LYS A 1015 -12.71 35.84 2.41
C LYS A 1015 -13.61 36.47 1.35
N ALA A 1016 -14.87 36.73 1.65
CA ALA A 1016 -15.76 37.44 0.73
C ALA A 1016 -15.32 38.91 0.54
N PHE A 1017 -14.82 39.56 1.59
CA PHE A 1017 -14.27 40.92 1.53
C PHE A 1017 -12.93 40.97 0.79
N GLU A 1018 -12.01 40.03 1.03
CA GLU A 1018 -10.74 39.90 0.27
C GLU A 1018 -11.00 39.59 -1.21
N LEU A 1019 -12.01 38.78 -1.52
CA LEU A 1019 -12.40 38.50 -2.91
C LEU A 1019 -13.01 39.75 -3.57
N LEU A 1020 -13.79 40.55 -2.84
CA LEU A 1020 -14.32 41.83 -3.30
C LEU A 1020 -13.21 42.87 -3.52
N GLU A 1021 -12.23 42.98 -2.63
CA GLU A 1021 -11.05 43.83 -2.82
C GLU A 1021 -10.19 43.36 -4.00
N SER A 1022 -9.95 42.06 -4.14
CA SER A 1022 -9.22 41.47 -5.26
C SER A 1022 -9.92 41.72 -6.60
N ILE A 1023 -11.25 41.61 -6.65
CA ILE A 1023 -12.05 41.89 -7.84
C ILE A 1023 -12.08 43.39 -8.15
N LEU A 1024 -12.14 44.27 -7.14
CA LEU A 1024 -12.07 45.73 -7.33
C LEU A 1024 -10.69 46.17 -7.86
N VAL A 1025 -9.61 45.56 -7.37
CA VAL A 1025 -8.23 45.81 -7.86
C VAL A 1025 -8.07 45.32 -9.30
N HIS A 1026 -8.55 44.10 -9.63
CA HIS A 1026 -8.53 43.59 -11.01
C HIS A 1026 -9.42 44.39 -11.95
N ALA A 1027 -10.60 44.86 -11.49
CA ALA A 1027 -11.47 45.73 -12.28
C ALA A 1027 -10.80 47.08 -12.58
N HIS A 1028 -10.05 47.62 -11.63
CA HIS A 1028 -9.30 48.86 -11.80
C HIS A 1028 -8.09 48.69 -12.76
N GLU A 1029 -7.39 47.55 -12.71
CA GLU A 1029 -6.30 47.21 -13.64
C GLU A 1029 -6.80 46.96 -15.07
N VAL A 1030 -7.95 46.29 -15.23
CA VAL A 1030 -8.57 46.07 -16.55
C VAL A 1030 -9.06 47.40 -17.15
N GLN A 1031 -9.53 48.34 -16.32
CA GLN A 1031 -9.94 49.68 -16.76
C GLN A 1031 -8.78 50.53 -17.28
N VAL A 1032 -7.56 50.31 -16.76
CA VAL A 1032 -6.33 50.97 -17.24
C VAL A 1032 -5.82 50.33 -18.54
N THR A 1033 -6.16 49.07 -18.80
CA THR A 1033 -5.58 48.30 -19.91
C THR A 1033 -6.43 48.30 -21.20
N MET A 1034 -7.74 48.61 -21.14
CA MET A 1034 -8.61 48.57 -22.34
C MET A 1034 -9.35 49.89 -22.61
N LYS A 1035 -8.70 50.78 -23.38
CA LYS A 1035 -9.40 51.81 -24.16
C LYS A 1035 -10.01 51.18 -25.42
N ARG A 1036 -11.19 50.58 -25.30
CA ARG A 1036 -12.26 50.44 -26.33
C ARG A 1036 -13.32 49.47 -25.82
N ASP A 1037 -14.59 49.87 -25.97
CA ASP A 1037 -15.84 49.17 -25.60
C ASP A 1037 -16.26 49.18 -24.12
N THR A 1038 -16.62 50.39 -23.67
CA THR A 1038 -17.14 50.71 -22.33
C THR A 1038 -18.56 50.21 -22.02
N GLU A 1039 -19.38 49.86 -23.01
CA GLU A 1039 -20.78 49.45 -22.77
C GLU A 1039 -20.96 47.93 -22.57
N PHE A 1040 -20.24 47.09 -23.34
CA PHE A 1040 -20.36 45.64 -23.23
C PHE A 1040 -19.81 45.10 -21.90
N VAL A 1041 -18.69 45.67 -21.44
CA VAL A 1041 -18.08 45.31 -20.15
C VAL A 1041 -18.97 45.77 -18.99
N LYS A 1042 -19.57 46.98 -19.07
CA LYS A 1042 -20.52 47.47 -18.07
C LYS A 1042 -21.75 46.56 -17.93
N ALA A 1043 -22.34 46.12 -19.05
CA ALA A 1043 -23.49 45.23 -19.03
C ALA A 1043 -23.18 43.86 -18.41
N LYS A 1044 -21.98 43.32 -18.68
CA LYS A 1044 -21.57 42.01 -18.15
C LYS A 1044 -21.20 42.07 -16.66
N VAL A 1045 -20.56 43.17 -16.22
CA VAL A 1045 -20.24 43.40 -14.80
C VAL A 1045 -21.51 43.65 -13.98
N ASN A 1046 -22.46 44.45 -14.48
CA ASN A 1046 -23.74 44.68 -13.80
C ASN A 1046 -24.53 43.37 -13.63
N ARG A 1047 -24.54 42.50 -14.64
CA ARG A 1047 -25.23 41.20 -14.54
C ARG A 1047 -24.57 40.23 -13.56
N ILE A 1048 -23.25 40.30 -13.39
CA ILE A 1048 -22.52 39.50 -12.40
C ILE A 1048 -22.79 40.03 -10.99
N LEU A 1049 -22.87 41.35 -10.82
CA LEU A 1049 -23.21 42.00 -9.55
C LEU A 1049 -24.65 41.68 -9.12
N GLU A 1050 -25.62 41.78 -10.04
CA GLU A 1050 -27.03 41.41 -9.76
C GLU A 1050 -27.16 39.96 -9.29
N LEU A 1051 -26.49 39.01 -9.98
CA LEU A 1051 -26.49 37.59 -9.60
C LEU A 1051 -25.83 37.31 -8.24
N HIS A 1052 -24.85 38.12 -7.82
CA HIS A 1052 -24.21 37.96 -6.51
C HIS A 1052 -24.99 38.62 -5.39
N VAL A 1053 -25.65 39.76 -5.66
CA VAL A 1053 -26.58 40.39 -4.72
C VAL A 1053 -27.75 39.44 -4.45
N GLU A 1054 -28.33 38.82 -5.48
CA GLU A 1054 -29.44 37.87 -5.32
C GLU A 1054 -29.02 36.62 -4.51
N LYS A 1055 -27.78 36.14 -4.68
CA LYS A 1055 -27.23 35.04 -3.87
C LYS A 1055 -26.96 35.45 -2.43
N MET A 1056 -26.50 36.67 -2.18
CA MET A 1056 -26.29 37.18 -0.83
C MET A 1056 -27.62 37.42 -0.11
N GLU A 1057 -28.65 37.91 -0.81
CA GLU A 1057 -29.99 38.07 -0.23
C GLU A 1057 -30.61 36.71 0.14
N ARG A 1058 -30.49 35.68 -0.71
CA ARG A 1058 -30.92 34.31 -0.36
C ARG A 1058 -30.13 33.73 0.81
N ALA A 1059 -28.82 33.92 0.85
CA ALA A 1059 -28.00 33.45 1.97
C ALA A 1059 -28.34 34.17 3.28
N LYS A 1060 -28.70 35.46 3.20
CA LYS A 1060 -29.18 36.25 4.33
C LYS A 1060 -30.54 35.77 4.81
N GLU A 1061 -31.49 35.48 3.91
CA GLU A 1061 -32.78 34.89 4.25
C GLU A 1061 -32.61 33.51 4.90
N GLU A 1062 -31.81 32.62 4.32
CA GLU A 1062 -31.53 31.29 4.91
C GLU A 1062 -30.87 31.38 6.29
N PHE A 1063 -29.98 32.36 6.49
CA PHE A 1063 -29.34 32.59 7.78
C PHE A 1063 -30.33 33.11 8.82
N LEU A 1064 -31.20 34.06 8.45
CA LEU A 1064 -32.23 34.61 9.33
C LEU A 1064 -33.27 33.55 9.71
N VAL A 1065 -33.68 32.69 8.76
CA VAL A 1065 -34.58 31.56 9.02
C VAL A 1065 -33.93 30.56 9.99
N LYS A 1066 -32.65 30.21 9.79
CA LYS A 1066 -31.93 29.31 10.70
C LYS A 1066 -31.74 29.91 12.10
N GLN A 1067 -31.51 31.21 12.22
CA GLN A 1067 -31.42 31.89 13.53
C GLN A 1067 -32.77 31.93 14.24
N ALA A 1068 -33.86 32.17 13.52
CA ALA A 1068 -35.21 32.12 14.07
C ALA A 1068 -35.58 30.70 14.54
N ASP A 1069 -35.23 29.67 13.78
CA ASP A 1069 -35.46 28.27 14.15
C ASP A 1069 -34.60 27.82 15.35
N TYR A 1070 -33.37 28.32 15.44
CA TYR A 1070 -32.51 28.08 16.59
C TYR A 1070 -33.03 28.79 17.85
N GLY A 1071 -33.54 30.03 17.70
CA GLY A 1071 -34.24 30.75 18.75
C GLY A 1071 -35.50 30.03 19.25
N ARG A 1072 -36.32 29.52 18.32
CA ARG A 1072 -37.51 28.70 18.65
C ARG A 1072 -37.15 27.38 19.35
N GLN A 1073 -36.07 26.71 18.94
CA GLN A 1073 -35.60 25.49 19.62
C GLN A 1073 -35.12 25.77 21.04
N ILE A 1074 -34.41 26.87 21.27
CA ILE A 1074 -33.97 27.28 22.61
C ILE A 1074 -35.18 27.59 23.50
N ILE A 1075 -36.18 28.32 22.99
CA ILE A 1075 -37.40 28.63 23.74
C ILE A 1075 -38.20 27.36 24.07
N SER A 1076 -38.28 26.40 23.14
CA SER A 1076 -38.93 25.10 23.36
C SER A 1076 -38.25 24.28 24.47
N ILE A 1077 -36.92 24.28 24.51
CA ILE A 1077 -36.13 23.61 25.56
C ILE A 1077 -36.40 24.26 26.92
N PHE A 1078 -36.43 25.59 26.99
CA PHE A 1078 -36.74 26.30 28.24
C PHE A 1078 -38.20 26.13 28.69
N LYS A 1079 -39.18 26.04 27.77
CA LYS A 1079 -40.58 25.71 28.12
C LYS A 1079 -40.71 24.33 28.76
N GLY A 1080 -39.92 23.35 28.32
CA GLY A 1080 -39.89 22.00 28.89
C GLY A 1080 -39.36 21.94 30.32
N GLU A 1081 -38.34 22.72 30.65
CA GLU A 1081 -37.78 22.77 32.01
C GLU A 1081 -38.62 23.62 32.99
N PHE A 1082 -39.34 24.63 32.51
CA PHE A 1082 -40.11 25.54 33.38
C PHE A 1082 -41.57 25.14 33.62
N ALA A 1083 -42.18 24.27 32.79
CA ALA A 1083 -43.47 23.64 33.09
C ALA A 1083 -43.47 22.86 34.43
N LEU A 1084 -42.27 22.55 34.95
CA LEU A 1084 -42.05 21.87 36.23
C LEU A 1084 -41.84 22.83 37.43
N SER A 1085 -41.66 24.14 37.23
CA SER A 1085 -41.28 25.09 38.31
C SER A 1085 -42.36 26.10 38.72
N GLY A 1086 -43.51 26.14 38.03
CA GLY A 1086 -44.72 26.86 38.47
C GLY A 1086 -44.60 28.38 38.60
N ASN A 1087 -43.65 29.03 37.92
CA ASN A 1087 -43.36 30.45 38.11
C ASN A 1087 -43.90 31.33 36.95
N GLU A 1088 -45.14 31.82 37.08
CA GLU A 1088 -45.89 32.59 36.06
C GLU A 1088 -45.19 33.86 35.57
N HIS A 1089 -44.32 34.48 36.38
CA HIS A 1089 -43.67 35.74 36.02
C HIS A 1089 -42.60 35.59 34.92
N LEU A 1090 -41.93 34.42 34.86
CA LEU A 1090 -40.96 34.09 33.82
C LEU A 1090 -41.64 33.68 32.51
N ALA A 1091 -42.81 33.03 32.59
CA ALA A 1091 -43.59 32.65 31.41
C ALA A 1091 -44.02 33.87 30.58
N ASN A 1092 -44.47 34.95 31.23
CA ASN A 1092 -44.83 36.20 30.54
C ASN A 1092 -43.64 36.94 29.93
N LYS A 1093 -42.44 36.86 30.52
CA LYS A 1093 -41.22 37.42 29.90
C LYS A 1093 -40.80 36.64 28.66
N PHE A 1094 -40.98 35.31 28.66
CA PHE A 1094 -40.71 34.48 27.50
C PHE A 1094 -41.73 34.67 26.37
N ALA A 1095 -43.01 34.88 26.70
CA ALA A 1095 -44.04 35.21 25.70
C ALA A 1095 -43.70 36.51 24.93
N ASN A 1096 -43.22 37.55 25.63
CA ASN A 1096 -42.76 38.79 24.97
C ASN A 1096 -41.50 38.59 24.11
N ILE A 1097 -40.62 37.64 24.45
CA ILE A 1097 -39.44 37.30 23.65
C ILE A 1097 -39.85 36.49 22.41
N GLU A 1098 -40.87 35.64 22.54
CA GLU A 1098 -41.45 34.88 21.44
C GLU A 1098 -42.15 35.81 20.43
N GLU A 1099 -42.87 36.84 20.90
CA GLU A 1099 -43.47 37.90 20.07
C GLU A 1099 -42.42 38.81 19.40
N MET A 1100 -41.22 38.93 19.97
CA MET A 1100 -40.09 39.64 19.34
C MET A 1100 -39.31 38.80 18.30
N LEU A 1101 -39.47 37.48 18.33
CA LEU A 1101 -38.78 36.53 17.44
C LEU A 1101 -39.62 36.11 16.23
N GLU A 1102 -40.95 36.19 16.33
CA GLU A 1102 -41.86 36.23 15.17
C GLU A 1102 -41.70 37.53 14.38
#